data_AF-A0A2E2NAR0-F1
#
_entry.id   AF-A0A2E2NAR0-F1
#
_cell.length_a   1.000
_cell.length_b   1.000
_cell.length_c   1.000
_cell.angle_alpha   90.00
_cell.angle_beta   90.00
_cell.angle_gamma   90.00
#
_symmetry.space_group_name_H-M   'P 1'
#
loop_
_entity.id
_entity.type
_entity.pdbx_description
1 polymer ?
#
loop_
_entity_poly.entity_id
_entity_poly.type
_entity_poly.pdbx_seq_one_letter_code
_entity_poly.pdbx_strand_id
1 'polypeptide(L)'
;MMQSTHGPCVCAGLMVGSFVVVAGASPTTPIDAERGYTFVDIGTLAGSRARPEAINDLGDIAGNDVASDLFETRYNAWIWRNGGFVDLTAPMGVTSHRVYDLNNYGFGPGQSQTGSFPLREFDGIYWEPNGDFNFMFSDDTNPFAASNSPLTTFAGQSDESGIAQPAVFLLGLASNISLPAGATNGAALDLNRLAEMVGYVQSSGGDFQPVFWPTPTSVEFAPVPGIAGTASGINDNRDIVGTYQTSEGFSRGYFWRPGVGFRTLANPDPVNARSWFADSVENSGVVVGSATLSAVVGGFATTVPRGVVWDNATGYVLNDLAPRRETRVITDAVDINTGGEIAAVYRVSDSPPFGTARPDRVALLYPRNGRVSFEDPVAYTTAFDGGSLATGDFNDDGYPDIAVACGDGGDVIQIFLNDFGEVLLLEGEVQGTDLYQIDAMDIDGDGDVDLVVSGLGGVRASRNNGSGAFGPLFTVYDVPGGIFFGIEPLDANGDGAMDLALARFFNDQVTVLVNNGAGFFTPMTTVATGSRPRYVATGDLNGDGRDDVVTGNQLDGVSVLFSTASGYRSSVDTYDAGLDRGPVRIGDLNHDGDLDIAYVDDDVLGVLINEGDGDFFAPRHYSDFYYGLSVGGLDLADMDMDGDLDFVVAQGSGPQLFVHLNRGSGVPVETTFRSASPGGGYSSNEVVTADLNLDGRLDVIVGNRLGNRLSVLLSEATAPADTPIGCHGSDLGFPYDTLDIADVVAFLQLFEAGNPDADIAPPFGTLDVADVVAFLQLFGTGCP
;
A
#
# COMPACT_ATOMS: atom_id res chain seq x y z
N MET A 1 71.45 8.75 -5.77
CA MET A 1 70.01 9.06 -5.87
C MET A 1 69.32 8.22 -4.82
N MET A 2 69.07 8.85 -3.67
CA MET A 2 68.66 8.29 -2.36
C MET A 2 67.13 8.22 -2.29
N GLN A 3 66.42 7.41 -1.49
CA GLN A 3 66.66 6.36 -0.46
C GLN A 3 65.25 5.72 -0.20
N SER A 4 65.07 4.39 -0.04
CA SER A 4 65.18 3.59 1.22
C SER A 4 64.09 3.97 2.27
N THR A 5 63.43 3.12 3.07
CA THR A 5 63.64 1.74 3.56
C THR A 5 62.48 1.33 4.51
N HIS A 6 62.20 0.03 4.60
CA HIS A 6 61.79 -0.84 5.73
C HIS A 6 61.10 -0.32 7.03
N GLY A 7 60.14 -1.13 7.55
CA GLY A 7 59.52 -1.10 8.90
C GLY A 7 60.49 -1.41 10.08
N PRO A 8 60.08 -1.87 11.30
CA PRO A 8 58.91 -2.69 11.68
C PRO A 8 58.29 -2.40 13.10
N CYS A 9 57.45 -3.32 13.60
CA CYS A 9 56.82 -3.42 14.94
C CYS A 9 57.78 -3.68 16.13
N VAL A 10 57.34 -3.44 17.39
CA VAL A 10 57.21 -4.41 18.53
C VAL A 10 57.03 -3.73 19.92
N CYS A 11 56.24 -4.42 20.77
CA CYS A 11 55.66 -4.24 22.12
C CYS A 11 56.53 -3.86 23.35
N ALA A 12 55.89 -3.37 24.44
CA ALA A 12 55.62 -4.10 25.73
C ALA A 12 55.55 -3.26 27.04
N GLY A 13 54.50 -3.50 27.85
CA GLY A 13 54.44 -3.53 29.35
C GLY A 13 54.32 -2.22 30.16
N LEU A 14 53.73 -2.12 31.37
CA LEU A 14 52.99 -3.01 32.29
C LEU A 14 52.53 -2.20 33.56
N MET A 15 51.50 -2.67 34.31
CA MET A 15 51.14 -2.48 35.77
C MET A 15 50.47 -1.16 36.30
N VAL A 16 49.52 -1.10 37.26
CA VAL A 16 48.77 -2.06 38.15
C VAL A 16 47.58 -1.36 38.90
N GLY A 17 46.47 -2.12 39.10
CA GLY A 17 45.59 -2.23 40.32
C GLY A 17 44.46 -1.19 40.57
N SER A 18 43.23 -1.49 41.07
CA SER A 18 42.52 -2.69 41.58
C SER A 18 41.00 -2.37 41.81
N PHE A 19 40.10 -3.36 41.54
CA PHE A 19 38.72 -3.71 42.05
C PHE A 19 37.72 -2.63 42.59
N VAL A 20 36.39 -2.62 42.32
CA VAL A 20 35.30 -3.61 42.54
C VAL A 20 34.05 -3.32 41.64
N VAL A 21 33.28 -4.38 41.32
CA VAL A 21 32.04 -4.52 40.52
C VAL A 21 30.77 -3.87 41.13
N VAL A 22 29.87 -3.30 40.31
CA VAL A 22 28.40 -3.54 40.36
C VAL A 22 27.84 -3.54 38.91
N ALA A 23 27.07 -4.59 38.61
CA ALA A 23 26.44 -4.90 37.33
C ALA A 23 25.23 -4.01 36.99
N GLY A 24 24.94 -3.91 35.69
CA GLY A 24 23.72 -3.31 35.14
C GLY A 24 23.85 -2.93 33.66
N ALA A 25 24.42 -3.81 32.83
CA ALA A 25 24.31 -3.67 31.37
C ALA A 25 23.18 -4.61 30.92
N SER A 26 22.09 -4.04 30.38
CA SER A 26 21.08 -4.82 29.66
C SER A 26 21.75 -5.55 28.49
N PRO A 27 21.37 -6.81 28.21
CA PRO A 27 21.78 -7.46 26.99
C PRO A 27 21.12 -6.71 25.82
N THR A 28 21.93 -6.03 25.02
CA THR A 28 21.52 -5.53 23.71
C THR A 28 21.31 -6.76 22.83
N THR A 29 20.05 -7.16 22.66
CA THR A 29 19.65 -7.94 21.49
C THR A 29 20.05 -7.16 20.23
N PRO A 30 20.48 -7.83 19.15
CA PRO A 30 20.58 -7.20 17.85
C PRO A 30 19.21 -6.59 17.51
N ILE A 31 19.21 -5.33 17.10
CA ILE A 31 18.02 -4.66 16.58
C ILE A 31 17.67 -5.36 15.27
N ASP A 32 16.45 -5.90 15.16
CA ASP A 32 15.91 -6.44 13.91
C ASP A 32 16.07 -5.39 12.81
N ALA A 33 16.93 -5.68 11.83
CA ALA A 33 17.16 -4.79 10.70
C ALA A 33 15.95 -4.73 9.74
N GLU A 34 15.04 -5.70 9.85
CA GLU A 34 13.82 -5.84 9.05
C GLU A 34 12.70 -4.92 9.57
N ARG A 35 12.48 -4.85 10.89
CA ARG A 35 11.36 -4.07 11.51
C ARG A 35 11.65 -2.58 11.70
N GLY A 36 12.54 -2.03 10.89
CA GLY A 36 12.98 -0.65 11.02
C GLY A 36 11.93 0.33 10.50
N TYR A 37 11.93 1.57 11.01
CA TYR A 37 11.23 2.68 10.35
C TYR A 37 12.25 3.61 9.67
N THR A 38 11.93 4.12 8.49
CA THR A 38 12.61 5.26 7.86
C THR A 38 12.08 6.55 8.47
N PHE A 39 12.98 7.44 8.88
CA PHE A 39 12.62 8.71 9.52
C PHE A 39 12.72 9.87 8.53
N VAL A 40 11.61 10.56 8.27
CA VAL A 40 11.57 11.80 7.51
C VAL A 40 11.23 12.97 8.43
N ASP A 41 12.08 13.99 8.42
CA ASP A 41 11.85 15.26 9.12
C ASP A 41 11.04 16.18 8.22
N ILE A 42 9.72 16.23 8.37
CA ILE A 42 8.87 17.11 7.55
C ILE A 42 8.92 18.57 8.03
N GLY A 43 9.36 18.81 9.27
CA GLY A 43 9.62 20.15 9.80
C GLY A 43 8.44 20.78 10.55
N THR A 44 8.29 22.10 10.45
CA THR A 44 7.25 22.93 11.12
C THR A 44 6.98 24.18 10.27
N LEU A 45 5.74 24.69 10.22
CA LEU A 45 5.35 25.80 9.35
C LEU A 45 5.77 27.17 9.93
N ALA A 46 5.61 27.37 11.23
CA ALA A 46 6.30 28.37 12.08
C ALA A 46 5.59 28.42 13.45
N GLY A 47 6.27 27.96 14.51
CA GLY A 47 5.67 27.94 15.83
C GLY A 47 6.64 27.54 16.93
N SER A 48 6.20 27.67 18.18
CA SER A 48 6.96 27.22 19.34
C SER A 48 6.86 25.70 19.57
N ARG A 49 5.87 25.02 18.95
CA ARG A 49 5.65 23.56 18.91
C ARG A 49 4.77 23.22 17.70
N ALA A 50 5.08 22.14 16.99
CA ALA A 50 4.25 21.55 15.95
C ALA A 50 3.79 20.15 16.37
N ARG A 51 2.57 19.76 16.01
CA ARG A 51 2.01 18.43 16.27
C ARG A 51 1.14 17.99 15.08
N PRO A 52 1.38 16.81 14.49
CA PRO A 52 0.40 16.21 13.59
C PRO A 52 -0.82 15.78 14.42
N GLU A 53 -2.02 15.86 13.85
CA GLU A 53 -3.20 15.25 14.46
C GLU A 53 -3.69 14.04 13.66
N ALA A 54 -3.45 14.00 12.34
CA ALA A 54 -3.86 12.88 11.50
C ALA A 54 -3.00 12.70 10.25
N ILE A 55 -3.04 11.49 9.69
CA ILE A 55 -2.51 11.11 8.39
C ILE A 55 -3.59 10.36 7.60
N ASN A 56 -3.80 10.74 6.34
CA ASN A 56 -4.73 10.02 5.47
C ASN A 56 -3.99 8.93 4.66
N ASP A 57 -4.72 8.09 3.93
CA ASP A 57 -4.10 6.98 3.18
C ASP A 57 -3.30 7.47 1.97
N LEU A 58 -3.52 8.71 1.51
CA LEU A 58 -2.67 9.35 0.50
C LEU A 58 -1.32 9.85 1.05
N GLY A 59 -1.06 9.68 2.35
CA GLY A 59 0.15 10.16 3.03
C GLY A 59 0.14 11.66 3.33
N ASP A 60 -0.99 12.34 3.17
CA ASP A 60 -1.14 13.73 3.59
C ASP A 60 -1.27 13.80 5.10
N ILE A 61 -0.64 14.81 5.72
CA ILE A 61 -0.66 14.98 7.18
C ILE A 61 -1.32 16.31 7.53
N ALA A 62 -2.33 16.29 8.38
CA ALA A 62 -2.89 17.49 8.98
C ALA A 62 -2.35 17.71 10.40
N GLY A 63 -2.15 18.96 10.79
CA GLY A 63 -1.69 19.27 12.13
C GLY A 63 -1.74 20.73 12.53
N ASN A 64 -1.21 21.01 13.71
CA ASN A 64 -1.29 22.32 14.34
C ASN A 64 0.07 22.82 14.85
N ASP A 65 0.31 24.11 14.65
CA ASP A 65 1.42 24.85 15.23
C ASP A 65 0.93 25.77 16.37
N VAL A 66 1.66 25.77 17.49
CA VAL A 66 1.41 26.66 18.63
C VAL A 66 2.20 27.96 18.48
N ALA A 67 1.47 29.03 18.18
CA ALA A 67 1.96 30.41 18.23
C ALA A 67 1.56 31.05 19.58
N SER A 68 2.46 31.05 20.56
CA SER A 68 2.22 31.76 21.83
C SER A 68 2.63 33.23 21.72
N ASP A 69 1.72 34.15 22.01
CA ASP A 69 2.09 35.51 22.44
C ASP A 69 2.12 35.55 23.98
N LEU A 70 2.60 36.65 24.58
CA LEU A 70 2.80 36.74 26.04
C LEU A 70 1.50 36.65 26.87
N PHE A 71 0.32 36.57 26.24
CA PHE A 71 -0.99 36.62 26.88
C PHE A 71 -1.98 35.54 26.41
N GLU A 72 -1.77 34.87 25.27
CA GLU A 72 -2.68 33.86 24.72
C GLU A 72 -1.96 32.76 23.90
N THR A 73 -2.46 31.52 23.99
CA THR A 73 -2.03 30.39 23.14
C THR A 73 -2.88 30.37 21.88
N ARG A 74 -2.27 30.61 20.72
CA ARG A 74 -2.93 30.52 19.41
C ARG A 74 -2.44 29.28 18.67
N TYR A 75 -3.33 28.71 17.88
CA TYR A 75 -3.07 27.58 17.00
C TYR A 75 -3.20 28.03 15.54
N ASN A 76 -2.29 27.54 14.71
CA ASN A 76 -2.35 27.66 13.25
C ASN A 76 -2.41 26.24 12.69
N ALA A 77 -3.44 25.95 11.90
CA ALA A 77 -3.63 24.64 11.30
C ALA A 77 -2.90 24.56 9.95
N TRP A 78 -2.47 23.36 9.58
CA TRP A 78 -1.74 23.13 8.35
C TRP A 78 -2.01 21.73 7.78
N ILE A 79 -1.80 21.60 6.48
CA ILE A 79 -1.74 20.31 5.78
C ILE A 79 -0.36 20.20 5.12
N TRP A 80 0.30 19.05 5.27
CA TRP A 80 1.47 18.68 4.49
C TRP A 80 1.02 17.72 3.38
N ARG A 81 1.27 18.10 2.12
CA ARG A 81 0.86 17.39 0.90
C ARG A 81 1.89 17.64 -0.19
N ASN A 82 2.19 16.65 -1.01
CA ASN A 82 3.14 16.77 -2.13
C ASN A 82 4.50 17.38 -1.72
N GLY A 83 5.03 16.96 -0.55
CA GLY A 83 6.31 17.43 -0.04
C GLY A 83 6.33 18.86 0.51
N GLY A 84 5.19 19.55 0.59
CA GLY A 84 5.08 20.94 1.02
C GLY A 84 3.99 21.19 2.05
N PHE A 85 4.16 22.24 2.85
CA PHE A 85 3.11 22.71 3.75
C PHE A 85 2.17 23.68 3.07
N VAL A 86 0.87 23.48 3.28
CA VAL A 86 -0.24 24.39 3.02
C VAL A 86 -0.69 24.96 4.36
N ASP A 87 -0.53 26.27 4.53
CA ASP A 87 -1.06 27.01 5.69
C ASP A 87 -2.57 27.20 5.50
N LEU A 88 -3.37 26.72 6.46
CA LEU A 88 -4.82 26.85 6.42
C LEU A 88 -5.22 28.25 6.91
N THR A 89 -4.93 29.25 6.09
CA THR A 89 -5.00 30.67 6.44
C THR A 89 -6.33 31.06 7.10
N ALA A 90 -6.25 31.69 8.28
CA ALA A 90 -7.44 32.19 8.96
C ALA A 90 -8.11 33.37 8.19
N PRO A 91 -9.46 33.43 8.14
CA PRO A 91 -10.15 34.61 7.61
C PRO A 91 -9.90 35.86 8.48
N MET A 92 -10.17 37.04 7.92
CA MET A 92 -10.03 38.31 8.66
C MET A 92 -10.92 38.33 9.92
N GLY A 93 -10.31 38.34 11.11
CA GLY A 93 -11.00 38.48 12.39
C GLY A 93 -10.92 37.26 13.34
N VAL A 94 -10.37 36.14 12.87
CA VAL A 94 -10.12 34.93 13.67
C VAL A 94 -8.79 35.03 14.41
N THR A 95 -8.74 34.54 15.65
CA THR A 95 -7.54 34.66 16.51
C THR A 95 -6.76 33.36 16.69
N SER A 96 -7.38 32.20 16.43
CA SER A 96 -6.79 30.85 16.52
C SER A 96 -7.66 29.86 15.72
N HIS A 97 -7.06 28.85 15.08
CA HIS A 97 -7.79 27.77 14.40
C HIS A 97 -7.02 26.44 14.51
N ARG A 98 -7.75 25.30 14.49
CA ARG A 98 -7.18 23.96 14.67
C ARG A 98 -7.80 22.95 13.73
N VAL A 99 -6.98 22.09 13.14
CA VAL A 99 -7.42 20.86 12.46
C VAL A 99 -7.29 19.69 13.41
N TYR A 100 -8.24 18.76 13.36
CA TYR A 100 -8.26 17.59 14.24
C TYR A 100 -8.09 16.29 13.47
N ASP A 101 -8.39 16.28 12.16
CA ASP A 101 -8.30 15.08 11.33
C ASP A 101 -8.20 15.41 9.82
N LEU A 102 -8.07 14.39 8.95
CA LEU A 102 -7.98 14.54 7.50
C LEU A 102 -8.51 13.30 6.74
N ASN A 103 -9.42 13.49 5.77
CA ASN A 103 -9.85 12.39 4.88
C ASN A 103 -9.02 12.27 3.61
N ASN A 104 -9.21 11.18 2.87
CA ASN A 104 -8.55 10.92 1.58
C ASN A 104 -8.93 11.93 0.48
N TYR A 105 -10.03 12.67 0.63
CA TYR A 105 -10.35 13.77 -0.27
C TYR A 105 -9.56 15.05 0.04
N GLY A 106 -8.92 15.15 1.21
CA GLY A 106 -8.20 16.34 1.67
C GLY A 106 -9.03 17.33 2.47
N PHE A 107 -10.23 16.93 2.92
CA PHE A 107 -11.03 17.71 3.85
C PHE A 107 -10.59 17.43 5.29
N GLY A 108 -10.36 18.48 6.06
CA GLY A 108 -10.02 18.36 7.48
C GLY A 108 -11.07 19.06 8.36
N PRO A 109 -11.68 18.39 9.34
CA PRO A 109 -12.51 19.06 10.34
C PRO A 109 -11.65 19.88 11.30
N GLY A 110 -12.24 20.97 11.77
CA GLY A 110 -11.53 21.89 12.64
C GLY A 110 -12.40 22.84 13.43
N GLN A 111 -11.73 23.67 14.20
CA GLN A 111 -12.35 24.72 15.01
C GLN A 111 -11.71 26.06 14.71
N SER A 112 -12.53 27.10 14.63
CA SER A 112 -12.13 28.49 14.56
C SER A 112 -12.57 29.23 15.82
N GLN A 113 -11.69 30.06 16.38
CA GLN A 113 -12.01 30.94 17.51
C GLN A 113 -12.25 32.38 17.01
N THR A 114 -13.46 32.88 17.19
CA THR A 114 -13.84 34.27 16.93
C THR A 114 -13.90 35.08 18.23
N GLY A 115 -13.52 36.37 18.16
CA GLY A 115 -13.58 37.29 19.30
C GLY A 115 -12.33 37.35 20.19
N SER A 116 -12.40 38.18 21.24
CA SER A 116 -11.33 38.35 22.25
C SER A 116 -11.92 38.27 23.65
N PHE A 117 -11.11 37.92 24.65
CA PHE A 117 -11.54 37.78 26.04
C PHE A 117 -12.44 38.95 26.50
N PRO A 118 -13.60 38.70 27.14
CA PRO A 118 -14.14 37.43 27.64
C PRO A 118 -15.21 36.77 26.74
N LEU A 119 -15.53 37.33 25.57
CA LEU A 119 -16.56 36.83 24.66
C LEU A 119 -15.88 36.01 23.55
N ARG A 120 -15.43 34.81 23.89
CA ARG A 120 -14.92 33.84 22.93
C ARG A 120 -16.09 33.04 22.39
N GLU A 121 -16.14 32.87 21.09
CA GLU A 121 -17.11 32.05 20.38
C GLU A 121 -16.31 31.04 19.53
N PHE A 122 -16.71 29.78 19.59
CA PHE A 122 -16.02 28.69 18.88
C PHE A 122 -16.93 28.12 17.79
N ASP A 123 -16.46 28.20 16.56
CA ASP A 123 -17.17 27.73 15.38
C ASP A 123 -16.50 26.45 14.85
N GLY A 124 -17.28 25.40 14.63
CA GLY A 124 -16.83 24.26 13.84
C GLY A 124 -16.69 24.64 12.37
N ILE A 125 -15.55 24.30 11.76
CA ILE A 125 -15.24 24.52 10.34
C ILE A 125 -14.71 23.24 9.70
N TYR A 126 -14.80 23.12 8.38
CA TYR A 126 -13.98 22.17 7.64
C TYR A 126 -13.20 22.90 6.54
N TRP A 127 -12.01 22.40 6.23
CA TRP A 127 -11.24 22.86 5.09
C TRP A 127 -11.53 22.02 3.86
N GLU A 128 -11.53 22.66 2.71
CA GLU A 128 -11.54 22.03 1.39
C GLU A 128 -10.10 21.75 0.93
N PRO A 129 -9.90 20.84 -0.04
CA PRO A 129 -8.57 20.43 -0.49
C PRO A 129 -7.73 21.56 -1.10
N ASN A 130 -8.38 22.63 -1.54
CA ASN A 130 -7.77 23.83 -2.10
C ASN A 130 -7.35 24.87 -1.03
N GLY A 131 -7.60 24.58 0.26
CA GLY A 131 -7.32 25.47 1.40
C GLY A 131 -8.43 26.47 1.73
N ASP A 132 -9.54 26.46 1.00
CA ASP A 132 -10.75 27.19 1.39
C ASP A 132 -11.37 26.53 2.64
N PHE A 133 -12.20 27.26 3.36
CA PHE A 133 -12.91 26.72 4.53
C PHE A 133 -14.38 27.05 4.47
N ASN A 134 -15.19 26.19 5.08
CA ASN A 134 -16.62 26.39 5.25
C ASN A 134 -17.01 26.23 6.72
N PHE A 135 -18.04 26.98 7.13
CA PHE A 135 -18.61 26.84 8.47
C PHE A 135 -19.50 25.59 8.52
N MET A 136 -19.27 24.75 9.53
CA MET A 136 -20.16 23.66 9.90
C MET A 136 -21.26 24.13 10.86
N PHE A 137 -20.91 25.04 11.80
CA PHE A 137 -21.79 25.58 12.85
C PHE A 137 -21.64 27.09 13.04
N SER A 138 -22.59 27.68 13.79
CA SER A 138 -22.55 29.07 14.25
C SER A 138 -22.79 29.21 15.77
N ASP A 139 -22.49 28.20 16.59
CA ASP A 139 -22.69 28.22 18.05
C ASP A 139 -21.69 27.25 18.72
N ASP A 140 -21.25 27.58 19.96
CA ASP A 140 -20.19 26.97 20.80
C ASP A 140 -20.06 25.42 20.69
N THR A 141 -19.49 24.94 19.60
CA THR A 141 -19.34 23.52 19.28
C THR A 141 -17.86 23.20 19.14
N ASN A 142 -17.45 22.01 19.58
CA ASN A 142 -16.07 21.56 19.48
C ASN A 142 -16.06 20.26 18.67
N PRO A 143 -15.98 20.33 17.33
CA PRO A 143 -15.80 19.13 16.53
C PRO A 143 -14.44 18.53 16.91
N PHE A 144 -14.45 17.33 17.50
CA PHE A 144 -13.24 16.71 18.06
C PHE A 144 -12.63 15.64 17.17
N ALA A 145 -13.30 15.08 16.15
CA ALA A 145 -12.68 14.03 15.34
C ALA A 145 -13.43 13.63 14.06
N ALA A 146 -12.65 13.11 13.13
CA ALA A 146 -12.96 11.90 12.36
C ALA A 146 -13.56 12.09 10.96
N SER A 147 -12.73 11.91 9.94
CA SER A 147 -13.09 11.88 8.53
C SER A 147 -12.32 10.77 7.84
N ASN A 148 -12.88 9.55 7.85
CA ASN A 148 -12.43 8.48 6.96
C ASN A 148 -13.50 8.09 5.94
N SER A 149 -14.61 8.82 5.81
CA SER A 149 -15.70 8.44 4.89
C SER A 149 -15.44 8.85 3.43
N PRO A 150 -16.01 8.14 2.43
CA PRO A 150 -16.03 8.55 1.01
C PRO A 150 -16.81 9.85 0.73
N LEU A 151 -17.41 10.46 1.76
CA LEU A 151 -18.19 11.69 1.68
C LEU A 151 -17.63 12.73 2.67
N THR A 152 -18.17 13.96 2.65
CA THR A 152 -17.90 14.99 3.68
C THR A 152 -18.55 14.63 5.02
N THR A 153 -18.21 13.47 5.55
CA THR A 153 -18.70 12.96 6.84
C THR A 153 -17.69 13.30 7.94
N PHE A 154 -18.15 13.93 9.01
CA PHE A 154 -17.35 14.24 10.19
C PHE A 154 -18.06 13.76 11.46
N ALA A 155 -17.30 13.43 12.50
CA ALA A 155 -17.84 13.23 13.84
C ALA A 155 -17.39 14.35 14.80
N GLY A 156 -17.87 14.33 16.03
CA GLY A 156 -17.38 15.25 17.04
C GLY A 156 -18.35 15.46 18.19
N GLN A 157 -18.32 16.66 18.78
CA GLN A 157 -19.11 17.02 19.94
C GLN A 157 -19.89 18.31 19.70
N SER A 158 -21.20 18.28 19.94
CA SER A 158 -22.06 19.46 20.00
C SER A 158 -22.37 19.82 21.45
N ASP A 159 -22.34 21.10 21.83
CA ASP A 159 -22.68 21.57 23.20
C ASP A 159 -23.99 22.37 23.23
N GLU A 160 -24.97 21.95 22.42
CA GLU A 160 -26.30 22.54 22.43
C GLU A 160 -26.92 22.34 23.82
N SER A 161 -27.03 23.42 24.61
CA SER A 161 -27.61 23.47 25.97
C SER A 161 -26.64 23.21 27.15
N GLY A 162 -25.32 23.21 26.94
CA GLY A 162 -24.33 22.98 28.02
C GLY A 162 -24.19 21.50 28.43
N ILE A 163 -24.70 20.60 27.60
CA ILE A 163 -24.47 19.16 27.66
C ILE A 163 -23.84 18.77 26.34
N ALA A 164 -22.60 18.33 26.40
CA ALA A 164 -21.92 17.94 25.20
C ALA A 164 -22.33 16.51 24.75
N GLN A 165 -22.70 16.39 23.47
CA GLN A 165 -23.20 15.17 22.84
C GLN A 165 -22.35 14.80 21.62
N PRO A 166 -22.11 13.49 21.38
CA PRO A 166 -21.52 13.05 20.12
C PRO A 166 -22.45 13.42 18.96
N ALA A 167 -21.88 13.82 17.83
CA ALA A 167 -22.63 14.21 16.64
C ALA A 167 -21.96 13.70 15.36
N VAL A 168 -22.77 13.44 14.33
CA VAL A 168 -22.34 13.15 12.95
C VAL A 168 -22.79 14.26 12.04
N PHE A 169 -21.91 14.60 11.11
CA PHE A 169 -22.10 15.65 10.12
C PHE A 169 -21.92 15.03 8.75
N LEU A 170 -22.91 15.17 7.85
CA LEU A 170 -22.84 14.64 6.49
C LEU A 170 -23.37 15.71 5.53
N LEU A 171 -22.57 16.11 4.54
CA LEU A 171 -22.97 17.11 3.52
C LEU A 171 -23.50 18.42 4.14
N GLY A 172 -22.90 18.86 5.26
CA GLY A 172 -23.32 20.05 6.00
C GLY A 172 -24.58 19.89 6.87
N LEU A 173 -25.14 18.68 6.99
CA LEU A 173 -26.24 18.38 7.90
C LEU A 173 -25.73 17.72 9.19
N ALA A 174 -26.09 18.31 10.33
CA ALA A 174 -25.72 17.82 11.65
C ALA A 174 -26.82 16.99 12.30
N SER A 175 -26.44 15.86 12.89
CA SER A 175 -27.32 15.02 13.70
C SER A 175 -26.65 14.65 15.03
N ASN A 176 -27.26 15.07 16.14
CA ASN A 176 -26.83 14.64 17.47
C ASN A 176 -27.14 13.15 17.68
N ILE A 177 -26.22 12.45 18.31
CA ILE A 177 -26.36 11.04 18.67
C ILE A 177 -26.81 10.93 20.12
N SER A 178 -27.76 10.04 20.37
CA SER A 178 -28.30 9.84 21.70
C SER A 178 -27.26 9.22 22.64
N LEU A 179 -27.07 9.86 23.80
CA LEU A 179 -26.27 9.31 24.88
C LEU A 179 -27.00 8.13 25.57
N PRO A 180 -26.27 7.11 26.07
CA PRO A 180 -26.81 6.09 26.94
C PRO A 180 -27.48 6.68 28.20
N ALA A 181 -28.45 5.96 28.77
CA ALA A 181 -29.15 6.42 29.96
C ALA A 181 -28.19 6.55 31.16
N GLY A 182 -28.08 7.77 31.72
CA GLY A 182 -27.21 8.06 32.88
C GLY A 182 -25.87 8.72 32.54
N ALA A 183 -25.56 8.88 31.26
CA ALA A 183 -24.43 9.69 30.80
C ALA A 183 -24.75 11.19 30.91
N THR A 184 -23.73 11.98 31.26
CA THR A 184 -23.80 13.44 31.40
C THR A 184 -23.04 14.19 30.32
N ASN A 185 -22.17 13.51 29.57
CA ASN A 185 -21.40 14.06 28.46
C ASN A 185 -20.95 12.90 27.53
N GLY A 186 -20.58 13.19 26.28
CA GLY A 186 -19.84 12.27 25.41
C GLY A 186 -19.19 12.97 24.22
N ALA A 187 -18.24 12.28 23.58
CA ALA A 187 -17.56 12.76 22.38
C ALA A 187 -17.19 11.57 21.49
N ALA A 188 -17.28 11.78 20.17
CA ALA A 188 -16.63 10.92 19.18
C ALA A 188 -15.18 11.38 18.99
N LEU A 189 -14.26 10.41 18.94
CA LEU A 189 -12.81 10.61 18.84
C LEU A 189 -12.20 10.01 17.57
N ASP A 190 -12.91 9.09 16.89
CA ASP A 190 -12.50 8.54 15.59
C ASP A 190 -13.70 7.91 14.83
N LEU A 191 -13.56 7.66 13.52
CA LEU A 191 -14.56 7.24 12.54
C LEU A 191 -13.87 6.44 11.43
N ASN A 192 -14.45 5.32 10.99
CA ASN A 192 -13.95 4.56 9.83
C ASN A 192 -14.68 4.90 8.51
N ARG A 193 -14.31 4.26 7.39
CA ARG A 193 -14.95 4.48 6.07
C ARG A 193 -16.44 4.17 6.06
N LEU A 194 -16.87 3.24 6.91
CA LEU A 194 -18.26 2.83 7.09
C LEU A 194 -19.11 3.85 7.88
N ALA A 195 -18.53 5.00 8.24
CA ALA A 195 -19.13 6.03 9.08
C ALA A 195 -19.51 5.54 10.49
N GLU A 196 -18.77 4.58 11.02
CA GLU A 196 -18.91 4.08 12.38
C GLU A 196 -17.93 4.77 13.29
N MET A 197 -18.37 5.18 14.49
CA MET A 197 -17.55 6.02 15.37
C MET A 197 -17.14 5.32 16.65
N VAL A 198 -16.03 5.77 17.21
CA VAL A 198 -15.62 5.45 18.58
C VAL A 198 -15.35 6.70 19.39
N GLY A 199 -15.33 6.55 20.71
CA GLY A 199 -15.06 7.67 21.61
C GLY A 199 -15.36 7.32 23.05
N TYR A 200 -15.96 8.27 23.77
CA TYR A 200 -16.32 8.07 25.17
C TYR A 200 -17.64 8.73 25.55
N VAL A 201 -18.21 8.25 26.65
CA VAL A 201 -19.26 8.91 27.43
C VAL A 201 -18.82 9.08 28.88
N GLN A 202 -19.21 10.17 29.51
CA GLN A 202 -18.97 10.41 30.92
C GLN A 202 -20.22 10.07 31.72
N SER A 203 -20.08 9.19 32.69
CA SER A 203 -21.16 8.86 33.63
C SER A 203 -21.39 9.99 34.64
N SER A 204 -22.55 9.99 35.31
CA SER A 204 -22.81 10.92 36.42
C SER A 204 -21.80 10.86 37.58
N GLY A 205 -21.03 9.77 37.68
CA GLY A 205 -19.93 9.61 38.65
C GLY A 205 -18.63 10.30 38.23
N GLY A 206 -18.55 10.81 37.00
CA GLY A 206 -17.37 11.42 36.40
C GLY A 206 -16.48 10.44 35.62
N ASP A 207 -16.78 9.14 35.68
CA ASP A 207 -16.01 8.09 35.01
C ASP A 207 -16.24 8.11 33.50
N PHE A 208 -15.15 7.98 32.74
CA PHE A 208 -15.17 7.86 31.29
C PHE A 208 -15.38 6.40 30.90
N GLN A 209 -16.35 6.15 30.04
CA GLN A 209 -16.62 4.84 29.46
C GLN A 209 -16.40 4.91 27.96
N PRO A 210 -15.61 4.00 27.38
CA PRO A 210 -15.44 3.95 25.94
C PRO A 210 -16.75 3.49 25.28
N VAL A 211 -17.08 4.04 24.11
CA VAL A 211 -18.30 3.69 23.35
C VAL A 211 -18.00 3.52 21.86
N PHE A 212 -18.75 2.62 21.21
CA PHE A 212 -18.80 2.43 19.77
C PHE A 212 -20.21 2.72 19.24
N TRP A 213 -20.29 3.42 18.12
CA TRP A 213 -21.53 3.81 17.44
C TRP A 213 -21.52 3.28 16.00
N PRO A 214 -22.02 2.04 15.75
CA PRO A 214 -22.12 1.47 14.40
C PRO A 214 -23.23 2.11 13.55
N THR A 215 -24.15 2.84 14.19
CA THR A 215 -25.26 3.60 13.59
C THR A 215 -25.55 4.79 14.52
N PRO A 216 -26.59 5.62 14.31
CA PRO A 216 -27.01 6.64 15.30
C PRO A 216 -27.45 6.09 16.68
N THR A 217 -27.22 4.79 16.94
CA THR A 217 -27.43 4.12 18.21
C THR A 217 -26.10 3.59 18.76
N SER A 218 -25.92 3.68 20.08
CA SER A 218 -24.68 3.30 20.77
C SER A 218 -24.68 1.84 21.20
N VAL A 219 -23.49 1.24 21.21
CA VAL A 219 -23.19 -0.04 21.84
C VAL A 219 -22.09 0.21 22.89
N GLU A 220 -22.38 -0.09 24.15
CA GLU A 220 -21.35 -0.07 25.20
C GLU A 220 -20.45 -1.30 25.01
N PHE A 221 -19.13 -1.10 25.11
CA PHE A 221 -18.19 -2.22 25.05
C PHE A 221 -18.46 -3.21 26.19
N ALA A 222 -18.01 -4.44 26.01
CA ALA A 222 -17.81 -5.37 27.13
C ALA A 222 -17.00 -4.68 28.26
N PRO A 223 -17.14 -5.09 29.54
CA PRO A 223 -16.56 -4.35 30.65
C PRO A 223 -15.03 -4.23 30.53
N VAL A 224 -14.55 -3.01 30.30
CA VAL A 224 -13.12 -2.68 30.28
C VAL A 224 -12.56 -2.88 31.69
N PRO A 225 -11.46 -3.65 31.88
CA PRO A 225 -10.89 -3.92 33.20
C PRO A 225 -10.25 -2.67 33.83
N GLY A 226 -11.02 -1.77 34.42
CA GLY A 226 -10.49 -0.52 34.97
C GLY A 226 -11.53 0.36 35.66
N ILE A 227 -11.10 1.55 36.09
CA ILE A 227 -11.98 2.55 36.71
C ILE A 227 -12.52 3.59 35.70
N ALA A 228 -11.83 3.81 34.58
CA ALA A 228 -12.25 4.68 33.47
C ALA A 228 -11.45 4.38 32.20
N GLY A 229 -11.99 4.66 31.00
CA GLY A 229 -11.29 4.52 29.72
C GLY A 229 -11.95 5.25 28.55
N THR A 230 -11.24 5.31 27.42
CA THR A 230 -11.64 5.95 26.16
C THR A 230 -11.27 5.06 24.97
N ALA A 231 -12.08 5.07 23.92
CA ALA A 231 -11.71 4.53 22.62
C ALA A 231 -11.22 5.70 21.76
N SER A 232 -10.02 5.57 21.18
CA SER A 232 -9.34 6.66 20.47
C SER A 232 -9.15 6.40 18.98
N GLY A 233 -9.20 5.13 18.55
CA GLY A 233 -8.99 4.76 17.14
C GLY A 233 -9.89 3.60 16.70
N ILE A 234 -10.34 3.62 15.45
CA ILE A 234 -11.09 2.57 14.78
C ILE A 234 -10.66 2.41 13.31
N ASN A 235 -10.39 1.17 12.89
CA ASN A 235 -10.12 0.86 11.48
C ASN A 235 -11.38 0.31 10.75
N ASP A 236 -11.26 0.02 9.46
CA ASP A 236 -12.38 -0.50 8.65
C ASP A 236 -12.78 -1.93 9.03
N ASN A 237 -11.85 -2.68 9.63
CA ASN A 237 -12.08 -4.00 10.20
C ASN A 237 -12.80 -3.98 11.57
N ARG A 238 -13.19 -2.79 12.05
CA ARG A 238 -13.79 -2.55 13.38
C ARG A 238 -12.87 -2.97 14.53
N ASP A 239 -11.57 -2.91 14.32
CA ASP A 239 -10.62 -2.93 15.42
C ASP A 239 -10.65 -1.60 16.13
N ILE A 240 -10.80 -1.66 17.44
CA ILE A 240 -10.92 -0.48 18.26
C ILE A 240 -9.80 -0.49 19.27
N VAL A 241 -9.07 0.61 19.30
CA VAL A 241 -8.01 0.85 20.27
C VAL A 241 -8.35 1.98 21.19
N GLY A 242 -7.68 2.00 22.33
CA GLY A 242 -7.87 3.06 23.30
C GLY A 242 -7.08 2.84 24.56
N THR A 243 -7.42 3.61 25.58
CA THR A 243 -6.69 3.60 26.85
C THR A 243 -7.64 3.49 28.03
N TYR A 244 -7.25 2.72 29.04
CA TYR A 244 -7.95 2.65 30.32
C TYR A 244 -7.02 2.84 31.52
N GLN A 245 -7.57 3.28 32.64
CA GLN A 245 -6.85 3.46 33.89
C GLN A 245 -7.06 2.25 34.81
N THR A 246 -5.96 1.68 35.30
CA THR A 246 -5.98 0.58 36.27
C THR A 246 -6.31 1.09 37.67
N SER A 247 -6.69 0.18 38.57
CA SER A 247 -6.91 0.51 40.00
C SER A 247 -5.65 1.05 40.71
N GLU A 248 -4.47 0.85 40.14
CA GLU A 248 -3.19 1.36 40.64
C GLU A 248 -2.89 2.77 40.12
N GLY A 249 -3.74 3.31 39.24
CA GLY A 249 -3.62 4.65 38.67
C GLY A 249 -2.77 4.74 37.40
N PHE A 250 -2.33 3.62 36.84
CA PHE A 250 -1.56 3.58 35.58
C PHE A 250 -2.47 3.44 34.36
N SER A 251 -2.03 3.99 33.22
CA SER A 251 -2.75 3.87 31.95
C SER A 251 -2.25 2.69 31.12
N ARG A 252 -3.16 2.01 30.43
CA ARG A 252 -2.88 0.84 29.59
C ARG A 252 -3.61 1.00 28.27
N GLY A 253 -2.86 0.85 27.17
CA GLY A 253 -3.43 0.69 25.84
C GLY A 253 -4.15 -0.65 25.72
N TYR A 254 -5.25 -0.69 24.98
CA TYR A 254 -6.00 -1.89 24.69
C TYR A 254 -6.37 -1.97 23.22
N PHE A 255 -6.74 -3.18 22.82
CA PHE A 255 -7.33 -3.51 21.54
C PHE A 255 -8.62 -4.30 21.78
N TRP A 256 -9.65 -4.05 20.98
CA TRP A 256 -10.93 -4.73 21.04
C TRP A 256 -11.48 -4.91 19.63
N ARG A 257 -11.94 -6.12 19.32
CA ARG A 257 -12.66 -6.40 18.07
C ARG A 257 -14.01 -7.05 18.39
N PRO A 258 -15.13 -6.65 17.75
CA PRO A 258 -16.41 -7.33 17.88
C PRO A 258 -16.27 -8.84 17.62
N GLY A 259 -16.84 -9.67 18.49
CA GLY A 259 -16.78 -11.14 18.35
C GLY A 259 -15.47 -11.78 18.85
N VAL A 260 -14.32 -11.08 18.79
CA VAL A 260 -13.03 -11.57 19.32
C VAL A 260 -12.85 -11.19 20.79
N GLY A 261 -13.18 -9.95 21.15
CA GLY A 261 -13.15 -9.46 22.53
C GLY A 261 -11.97 -8.54 22.86
N PHE A 262 -11.81 -8.28 24.16
CA PHE A 262 -10.86 -7.31 24.71
C PHE A 262 -9.48 -7.92 24.98
N ARG A 263 -8.40 -7.22 24.62
CA ARG A 263 -7.03 -7.52 25.05
C ARG A 263 -6.28 -6.25 25.44
N THR A 264 -5.51 -6.33 26.53
CA THR A 264 -4.54 -5.28 26.88
C THR A 264 -3.31 -5.41 25.99
N LEU A 265 -2.86 -4.31 25.40
CA LEU A 265 -1.62 -4.31 24.61
C LEU A 265 -0.41 -4.58 25.50
N ALA A 266 0.57 -5.32 24.99
CA ALA A 266 1.77 -5.67 25.74
C ALA A 266 2.54 -4.42 26.18
N ASN A 267 3.28 -4.56 27.28
CA ASN A 267 4.16 -3.49 27.73
C ASN A 267 5.31 -3.33 26.71
N PRO A 268 5.44 -2.16 26.05
CA PRO A 268 6.46 -1.94 25.01
C PRO A 268 7.89 -1.81 25.56
N ASP A 269 8.04 -1.56 26.87
CA ASP A 269 9.31 -1.66 27.57
C ASP A 269 9.05 -2.25 28.96
N PRO A 270 9.17 -3.59 29.10
CA PRO A 270 8.90 -4.31 30.34
C PRO A 270 9.75 -3.83 31.53
N VAL A 271 10.85 -3.13 31.29
CA VAL A 271 11.78 -2.66 32.31
C VAL A 271 11.40 -1.26 32.79
N ASN A 272 11.11 -0.34 31.87
CA ASN A 272 11.00 1.08 32.20
C ASN A 272 9.60 1.67 32.03
N ALA A 273 8.73 1.11 31.19
CA ALA A 273 7.41 1.69 30.96
C ALA A 273 6.45 1.35 32.09
N ARG A 274 5.75 2.38 32.59
CA ARG A 274 4.73 2.22 33.63
C ARG A 274 3.32 2.53 33.15
N SER A 275 3.19 3.35 32.11
CA SER A 275 1.93 3.61 31.42
C SER A 275 2.19 3.69 29.92
N TRP A 276 1.24 3.19 29.14
CA TRP A 276 1.24 3.29 27.68
C TRP A 276 -0.18 3.56 27.19
N PHE A 277 -0.27 4.22 26.05
CA PHE A 277 -1.45 4.80 25.44
C PHE A 277 -1.49 4.30 23.99
N ALA A 278 -2.65 3.78 23.59
CA ALA A 278 -2.93 3.49 22.19
C ALA A 278 -3.75 4.64 21.64
N ASP A 279 -3.34 5.16 20.50
CA ASP A 279 -3.90 6.35 19.88
C ASP A 279 -4.64 5.97 18.59
N SER A 280 -4.00 5.28 17.65
CA SER A 280 -4.59 4.88 16.34
C SER A 280 -4.23 3.44 15.93
N VAL A 281 -4.98 2.86 14.97
CA VAL A 281 -4.86 1.48 14.47
C VAL A 281 -5.13 1.41 12.97
N GLU A 282 -4.30 0.70 12.22
CA GLU A 282 -4.50 0.46 10.78
C GLU A 282 -5.13 -0.93 10.49
N ASN A 283 -5.51 -1.20 9.25
CA ASN A 283 -6.35 -2.34 8.86
C ASN A 283 -5.72 -3.73 9.12
N SER A 284 -4.39 -3.88 9.04
CA SER A 284 -3.68 -5.12 9.40
C SER A 284 -3.63 -5.36 10.92
N GLY A 285 -3.94 -4.33 11.72
CA GLY A 285 -4.05 -4.39 13.17
C GLY A 285 -2.82 -3.88 13.92
N VAL A 286 -1.89 -3.22 13.23
CA VAL A 286 -0.79 -2.44 13.82
C VAL A 286 -1.38 -1.23 14.53
N VAL A 287 -0.94 -1.03 15.77
CA VAL A 287 -1.41 0.05 16.66
C VAL A 287 -0.26 0.99 16.95
N VAL A 288 -0.52 2.29 16.96
CA VAL A 288 0.47 3.29 17.37
C VAL A 288 0.03 4.05 18.62
N GLY A 289 1.01 4.65 19.29
CA GLY A 289 0.74 5.58 20.38
C GLY A 289 1.99 5.95 21.14
N SER A 290 1.89 6.00 22.46
CA SER A 290 3.01 6.43 23.32
C SER A 290 3.16 5.65 24.62
N ALA A 291 4.36 5.74 25.19
CA ALA A 291 4.67 5.20 26.51
C ALA A 291 5.46 6.20 27.37
N THR A 292 5.24 6.12 28.68
CA THR A 292 6.00 6.86 29.68
C THR A 292 7.04 5.95 30.33
N LEU A 293 8.30 6.18 29.96
CA LEU A 293 9.44 5.42 30.48
C LEU A 293 10.06 6.10 31.70
N SER A 294 10.44 5.31 32.69
CA SER A 294 11.24 5.77 33.82
C SER A 294 12.70 5.93 33.39
N ALA A 295 13.30 7.10 33.62
CA ALA A 295 14.69 7.39 33.31
C ALA A 295 15.39 8.11 34.48
N VAL A 296 16.71 7.99 34.57
CA VAL A 296 17.52 8.78 35.52
C VAL A 296 18.33 9.80 34.75
N VAL A 297 17.95 11.08 34.82
CA VAL A 297 18.65 12.18 34.15
C VAL A 297 19.30 13.04 35.21
N GLY A 298 20.63 13.14 35.17
CA GLY A 298 21.40 13.93 36.15
C GLY A 298 21.27 13.45 37.60
N GLY A 299 20.95 12.17 37.82
CA GLY A 299 20.77 11.59 39.16
C GLY A 299 19.34 11.70 39.73
N PHE A 300 18.39 12.26 38.97
CA PHE A 300 16.98 12.34 39.35
C PHE A 300 16.13 11.40 38.50
N ALA A 301 15.21 10.68 39.16
CA ALA A 301 14.19 9.91 38.46
C ALA A 301 13.23 10.88 37.76
N THR A 302 13.09 10.72 36.44
CA THR A 302 12.18 11.47 35.57
C THR A 302 11.43 10.51 34.67
N THR A 303 10.28 10.92 34.17
CA THR A 303 9.55 10.20 33.11
C THR A 303 9.91 10.82 31.76
N VAL A 304 10.13 9.99 30.74
CA VAL A 304 10.35 10.45 29.36
C VAL A 304 9.32 9.80 28.44
N PRO A 305 8.61 10.59 27.61
CA PRO A 305 7.68 10.04 26.63
C PRO A 305 8.44 9.41 25.45
N ARG A 306 7.88 8.35 24.89
CA ARG A 306 8.35 7.66 23.69
C ARG A 306 7.17 7.30 22.80
N GLY A 307 7.33 7.48 21.50
CA GLY A 307 6.43 6.87 20.52
C GLY A 307 6.62 5.36 20.49
N VAL A 308 5.52 4.64 20.33
CA VAL A 308 5.44 3.18 20.39
C VAL A 308 4.58 2.68 19.25
N VAL A 309 4.95 1.51 18.72
CA VAL A 309 4.14 0.74 17.79
C VAL A 309 3.90 -0.65 18.38
N TRP A 310 2.71 -1.20 18.18
CA TRP A 310 2.38 -2.59 18.49
C TRP A 310 2.02 -3.30 17.20
N ASP A 311 2.71 -4.39 16.94
CA ASP A 311 2.44 -5.30 15.82
C ASP A 311 2.27 -6.70 16.42
N ASN A 312 1.19 -7.39 16.02
CA ASN A 312 0.85 -8.73 16.49
C ASN A 312 0.94 -8.89 18.02
N ALA A 313 0.38 -7.92 18.73
CA ALA A 313 0.37 -7.80 20.20
C ALA A 313 1.74 -7.59 20.88
N THR A 314 2.82 -7.43 20.12
CA THR A 314 4.16 -7.09 20.66
C THR A 314 4.41 -5.60 20.53
N GLY A 315 4.81 -4.94 21.62
CA GLY A 315 5.07 -3.51 21.64
C GLY A 315 6.55 -3.16 21.48
N TYR A 316 6.84 -2.14 20.68
CA TYR A 316 8.19 -1.67 20.38
C TYR A 316 8.30 -0.16 20.54
N VAL A 317 9.40 0.29 21.14
CA VAL A 317 9.74 1.72 21.17
C VAL A 317 10.30 2.12 19.81
N LEU A 318 9.64 3.06 19.10
CA LEU A 318 10.01 3.44 17.73
C LEU A 318 11.45 3.97 17.61
N ASN A 319 12.00 4.55 18.67
CA ASN A 319 13.39 4.98 18.70
C ASN A 319 14.42 3.85 18.62
N ASP A 320 14.02 2.62 18.94
CA ASP A 320 14.88 1.43 18.80
C ASP A 320 14.82 0.86 17.37
N LEU A 321 13.76 1.20 16.60
CA LEU A 321 13.53 0.74 15.23
C LEU A 321 14.01 1.76 14.16
N ALA A 322 14.02 3.05 14.47
CA ALA A 322 14.51 4.09 13.55
C ALA A 322 16.05 4.16 13.49
N PRO A 323 16.68 4.55 12.35
CA PRO A 323 18.13 4.59 12.25
C PRO A 323 18.70 5.57 13.27
N ARG A 324 19.61 5.07 14.13
CA ARG A 324 20.23 5.83 15.23
C ARG A 324 20.96 7.07 14.71
N ARG A 325 20.25 8.18 14.56
CA ARG A 325 20.82 9.51 14.82
C ARG A 325 20.49 9.79 16.27
N GLU A 326 21.47 9.60 17.17
CA GLU A 326 21.39 9.80 18.64
C GLU A 326 20.86 11.18 19.08
N THR A 327 20.57 12.03 18.10
CA THR A 327 20.13 13.40 18.21
C THR A 327 18.62 13.58 18.06
N ARG A 328 17.81 12.58 17.68
CA ARG A 328 16.35 12.71 17.48
C ARG A 328 15.54 11.66 18.27
N VAL A 329 14.62 12.12 19.10
CA VAL A 329 13.79 11.28 20.00
C VAL A 329 12.33 11.41 19.61
N ILE A 330 11.70 10.31 19.22
CA ILE A 330 10.27 10.25 18.88
C ILE A 330 9.52 10.14 20.20
N THR A 331 8.70 11.14 20.49
CA THR A 331 8.01 11.26 21.78
C THR A 331 6.58 10.77 21.73
N ASP A 332 5.97 10.76 20.55
CA ASP A 332 4.57 10.41 20.33
C ASP A 332 4.44 9.87 18.90
N ALA A 333 3.71 8.78 18.70
CA ALA A 333 3.23 8.34 17.40
C ALA A 333 1.72 8.59 17.41
N VAL A 334 1.27 9.60 16.67
CA VAL A 334 -0.07 10.16 16.86
C VAL A 334 -1.09 9.37 16.08
N ASP A 335 -0.76 9.08 14.82
CA ASP A 335 -1.70 8.46 13.88
C ASP A 335 -0.96 7.59 12.87
N ILE A 336 -1.67 6.63 12.28
CA ILE A 336 -1.17 5.66 11.30
C ILE A 336 -2.20 5.44 10.19
N ASN A 337 -1.77 5.45 8.93
CA ASN A 337 -2.64 5.15 7.79
C ASN A 337 -2.60 3.66 7.40
N THR A 338 -3.42 3.25 6.44
CA THR A 338 -3.49 1.84 6.00
C THR A 338 -2.16 1.31 5.43
N GLY A 339 -1.32 2.16 4.87
CA GLY A 339 0.04 1.82 4.40
C GLY A 339 1.10 1.71 5.52
N GLY A 340 0.70 1.83 6.79
CA GLY A 340 1.59 1.71 7.94
C GLY A 340 2.49 2.92 8.20
N GLU A 341 2.22 4.05 7.52
CA GLU A 341 2.95 5.30 7.68
C GLU A 341 2.49 6.01 8.95
N ILE A 342 3.46 6.46 9.77
CA ILE A 342 3.18 7.02 11.10
C ILE A 342 3.49 8.52 11.10
N ALA A 343 2.47 9.32 11.36
CA ALA A 343 2.66 10.73 11.73
C ALA A 343 3.05 10.84 13.20
N ALA A 344 4.24 11.39 13.46
CA ALA A 344 4.87 11.35 14.77
C ALA A 344 5.41 12.71 15.24
N VAL A 345 5.51 12.88 16.56
CA VAL A 345 6.18 14.02 17.19
C VAL A 345 7.57 13.62 17.62
N TYR A 346 8.57 14.47 17.35
CA TYR A 346 9.94 14.23 17.78
C TYR A 346 10.66 15.49 18.31
N ARG A 347 11.76 15.26 19.06
CA ARG A 347 12.63 16.28 19.66
C ARG A 347 14.11 16.05 19.35
N VAL A 348 14.91 17.12 19.29
CA VAL A 348 16.36 17.03 19.06
C VAL A 348 17.17 17.09 20.38
N SER A 349 18.09 16.15 20.63
CA SER A 349 18.74 15.87 21.94
C SER A 349 20.04 16.64 22.27
N ASP A 350 20.74 17.26 21.30
CA ASP A 350 22.14 17.76 21.43
C ASP A 350 22.38 19.08 22.23
N SER A 351 21.64 19.44 23.28
CA SER A 351 22.07 20.60 24.12
C SER A 351 21.52 20.58 25.56
N PRO A 352 22.22 21.23 26.52
CA PRO A 352 22.23 20.88 27.95
C PRO A 352 20.91 21.15 28.72
N PRO A 353 20.76 20.60 29.94
CA PRO A 353 19.46 20.28 30.56
C PRO A 353 18.64 21.46 31.11
N PHE A 354 18.96 22.73 30.82
CA PHE A 354 18.25 23.85 31.44
C PHE A 354 18.08 25.03 30.48
N GLY A 355 16.82 25.36 30.20
CA GLY A 355 16.43 26.76 30.05
C GLY A 355 16.00 27.28 28.68
N THR A 356 15.29 26.52 27.85
CA THR A 356 14.21 26.99 26.93
C THR A 356 13.48 25.75 26.40
N ALA A 357 12.15 25.76 26.35
CA ALA A 357 11.39 24.69 25.71
C ALA A 357 11.82 24.62 24.22
N ARG A 358 12.31 23.46 23.77
CA ARG A 358 12.55 23.24 22.34
C ARG A 358 11.22 23.05 21.63
N PRO A 359 11.10 23.46 20.36
CA PRO A 359 9.91 23.17 19.59
C PRO A 359 9.82 21.68 19.31
N ASP A 360 8.67 21.11 19.67
CA ASP A 360 8.21 19.83 19.13
C ASP A 360 8.13 19.97 17.59
N ARG A 361 8.54 18.92 16.89
CA ARG A 361 8.58 18.86 15.42
C ARG A 361 7.83 17.63 14.93
N VAL A 362 7.44 17.66 13.67
CA VAL A 362 6.73 16.55 13.05
C VAL A 362 7.69 15.69 12.24
N ALA A 363 7.55 14.38 12.39
CA ALA A 363 8.20 13.37 11.58
C ALA A 363 7.13 12.52 10.91
N LEU A 364 7.46 12.06 9.72
CA LEU A 364 6.76 10.96 9.08
C LEU A 364 7.70 9.75 9.12
N LEU A 365 7.18 8.63 9.65
CA LEU A 365 7.92 7.38 9.75
C LEU A 365 7.27 6.37 8.82
N TYR A 366 8.08 5.69 8.00
CA TYR A 366 7.60 4.65 7.09
C TYR A 366 8.22 3.31 7.48
N PRO A 367 7.51 2.18 7.37
CA PRO A 367 8.12 0.86 7.50
C PRO A 367 9.33 0.73 6.55
N ARG A 368 10.35 -0.04 6.95
CA ARG A 368 11.48 -0.38 6.05
C ARG A 368 11.28 -1.67 5.28
N ASN A 369 10.20 -2.40 5.58
CA ASN A 369 9.65 -3.41 4.68
C ASN A 369 9.29 -2.63 3.41
N GLY A 370 9.89 -2.96 2.27
CA GLY A 370 9.68 -2.13 1.08
C GLY A 370 10.81 -2.01 0.08
N ARG A 371 12.06 -2.22 0.49
CA ARG A 371 13.15 -2.08 -0.48
C ARG A 371 13.22 -3.29 -1.40
N VAL A 372 12.64 -3.14 -2.58
CA VAL A 372 12.86 -4.04 -3.71
C VAL A 372 14.32 -3.96 -4.11
N SER A 373 15.03 -5.08 -4.01
CA SER A 373 16.37 -5.27 -4.53
C SER A 373 16.36 -6.41 -5.53
N PHE A 374 17.30 -6.41 -6.47
CA PHE A 374 17.40 -7.48 -7.46
C PHE A 374 18.83 -7.97 -7.58
N GLU A 375 18.99 -9.25 -7.91
CA GLU A 375 20.25 -9.88 -8.28
C GLU A 375 20.74 -9.36 -9.63
N ASP A 376 22.05 -9.40 -9.90
CA ASP A 376 22.62 -8.97 -11.18
C ASP A 376 21.84 -9.53 -12.38
N PRO A 377 21.41 -8.67 -13.34
CA PRO A 377 20.50 -9.09 -14.40
C PRO A 377 21.14 -10.20 -15.23
N VAL A 378 20.38 -11.27 -15.48
CA VAL A 378 20.79 -12.38 -16.34
C VAL A 378 20.18 -12.16 -17.72
N ALA A 379 20.99 -12.27 -18.78
CA ALA A 379 20.52 -12.07 -20.15
C ALA A 379 20.50 -13.38 -20.95
N TYR A 380 19.35 -13.68 -21.53
CA TYR A 380 19.13 -14.80 -22.43
C TYR A 380 19.11 -14.29 -23.87
N THR A 381 19.74 -15.05 -24.78
CA THR A 381 19.84 -14.64 -26.20
C THR A 381 18.57 -15.02 -26.93
N THR A 382 17.92 -14.04 -27.56
CA THR A 382 16.80 -14.28 -28.47
C THR A 382 17.30 -14.37 -29.92
N ALA A 383 16.50 -14.94 -30.82
CA ALA A 383 16.85 -15.06 -32.23
C ALA A 383 16.95 -13.68 -32.90
N PHE A 384 16.04 -12.77 -32.55
CA PHE A 384 15.95 -11.41 -33.08
C PHE A 384 15.44 -10.43 -32.01
N ASP A 385 15.33 -9.15 -32.35
CA ASP A 385 14.83 -8.09 -31.49
C ASP A 385 13.51 -8.52 -30.81
N GLY A 386 13.56 -8.73 -29.49
CA GLY A 386 12.43 -9.19 -28.69
C GLY A 386 11.39 -8.08 -28.57
N GLY A 387 10.21 -8.34 -29.10
CA GLY A 387 9.11 -7.38 -29.18
C GLY A 387 8.22 -7.41 -27.95
N SER A 388 7.65 -8.58 -27.69
CA SER A 388 6.61 -8.77 -26.67
C SER A 388 6.80 -10.09 -25.93
N LEU A 389 6.32 -10.15 -24.69
CA LEU A 389 6.51 -11.23 -23.73
C LEU A 389 5.16 -11.78 -23.26
N ALA A 390 5.09 -13.08 -23.06
CA ALA A 390 4.02 -13.73 -22.31
C ALA A 390 4.63 -14.72 -21.32
N THR A 391 3.98 -14.91 -20.16
CA THR A 391 4.40 -15.87 -19.14
C THR A 391 3.27 -16.83 -18.83
N GLY A 392 3.62 -18.01 -18.32
CA GLY A 392 2.67 -19.05 -17.93
C GLY A 392 3.40 -20.36 -17.70
N ASP A 393 2.82 -21.29 -16.96
CA ASP A 393 3.35 -22.65 -16.86
C ASP A 393 2.97 -23.40 -18.14
N PHE A 394 3.90 -23.51 -19.10
CA PHE A 394 3.61 -24.12 -20.39
C PHE A 394 3.82 -25.65 -20.35
N ASN A 395 4.47 -26.19 -19.34
CA ASN A 395 4.83 -27.61 -19.26
C ASN A 395 4.25 -28.35 -18.04
N ASP A 396 3.39 -27.68 -17.28
CA ASP A 396 2.72 -28.14 -16.06
C ASP A 396 3.69 -28.60 -14.95
N ASP A 397 4.87 -27.97 -14.84
CA ASP A 397 5.85 -28.28 -13.81
C ASP A 397 5.76 -27.38 -12.56
N GLY A 398 4.89 -26.37 -12.60
CA GLY A 398 4.62 -25.42 -11.54
C GLY A 398 5.51 -24.17 -11.57
N TYR A 399 6.50 -24.08 -12.46
CA TYR A 399 7.36 -22.91 -12.62
C TYR A 399 6.91 -22.06 -13.81
N PRO A 400 6.77 -20.73 -13.67
CA PRO A 400 6.42 -19.90 -14.81
C PRO A 400 7.50 -19.94 -15.90
N ASP A 401 7.06 -20.19 -17.12
CA ASP A 401 7.84 -20.16 -18.36
C ASP A 401 7.67 -18.83 -19.10
N ILE A 402 8.45 -18.62 -20.17
CA ILE A 402 8.45 -17.36 -20.93
C ILE A 402 8.38 -17.62 -22.43
N ALA A 403 7.41 -16.98 -23.10
CA ALA A 403 7.33 -16.90 -24.55
C ALA A 403 7.72 -15.49 -25.02
N VAL A 404 8.55 -15.41 -26.07
CA VAL A 404 9.03 -14.14 -26.63
C VAL A 404 8.66 -14.04 -28.10
N ALA A 405 7.83 -13.06 -28.47
CA ALA A 405 7.54 -12.75 -29.86
C ALA A 405 8.63 -11.82 -30.45
N CYS A 406 9.37 -12.34 -31.42
CA CYS A 406 10.46 -11.63 -32.11
C CYS A 406 9.98 -11.07 -33.47
N GLY A 407 9.12 -10.06 -33.45
CA GLY A 407 8.49 -9.47 -34.64
C GLY A 407 9.39 -8.55 -35.49
N ASP A 408 10.38 -7.90 -34.88
CA ASP A 408 11.29 -6.98 -35.58
C ASP A 408 12.40 -7.76 -36.31
N GLY A 409 12.05 -8.37 -37.43
CA GLY A 409 12.99 -9.01 -38.37
C GLY A 409 13.24 -10.51 -38.18
N GLY A 410 12.61 -11.12 -37.17
CA GLY A 410 12.77 -12.54 -36.85
C GLY A 410 11.60 -13.45 -37.20
N ASP A 411 10.38 -12.91 -37.13
CA ASP A 411 9.14 -13.62 -37.46
C ASP A 411 9.02 -14.98 -36.74
N VAL A 412 9.42 -15.03 -35.47
CA VAL A 412 9.44 -16.26 -34.64
C VAL A 412 8.98 -15.97 -33.22
N ILE A 413 8.34 -16.94 -32.58
CA ILE A 413 8.10 -16.97 -31.15
C ILE A 413 9.08 -17.96 -30.54
N GLN A 414 9.85 -17.55 -29.55
CA GLN A 414 10.77 -18.43 -28.82
C GLN A 414 10.21 -18.78 -27.46
N ILE A 415 10.31 -20.06 -27.10
CA ILE A 415 9.78 -20.60 -25.83
C ILE A 415 10.97 -20.97 -24.94
N PHE A 416 11.01 -20.31 -23.79
CA PHE A 416 11.97 -20.55 -22.73
C PHE A 416 11.25 -21.27 -21.60
N LEU A 417 11.58 -22.55 -21.39
CA LEU A 417 11.07 -23.30 -20.25
C LEU A 417 11.97 -23.09 -19.03
N ASN A 418 11.37 -22.93 -17.87
CA ASN A 418 12.03 -22.70 -16.61
C ASN A 418 12.39 -24.02 -15.94
N ASP A 419 13.68 -24.31 -15.82
CA ASP A 419 14.18 -25.53 -15.19
C ASP A 419 14.22 -25.33 -13.66
N PHE A 420 13.06 -25.46 -13.02
CA PHE A 420 12.87 -25.42 -11.57
C PHE A 420 13.44 -24.16 -10.88
N GLY A 421 13.33 -23.00 -11.54
CA GLY A 421 13.74 -21.70 -10.99
C GLY A 421 15.23 -21.38 -11.11
N GLU A 422 16.04 -22.29 -11.66
CA GLU A 422 17.50 -22.12 -11.75
C GLU A 422 17.93 -21.53 -13.09
N VAL A 423 17.29 -21.92 -14.19
CA VAL A 423 17.69 -21.47 -15.53
C VAL A 423 16.54 -21.53 -16.53
N LEU A 424 16.51 -20.58 -17.46
CA LEU A 424 15.64 -20.63 -18.62
C LEU A 424 16.32 -21.35 -19.80
N LEU A 425 15.69 -22.41 -20.30
CA LEU A 425 16.14 -23.21 -21.43
C LEU A 425 15.31 -22.91 -22.68
N LEU A 426 15.98 -22.55 -23.78
CA LEU A 426 15.32 -22.41 -25.09
C LEU A 426 14.96 -23.81 -25.63
N GLU A 427 13.70 -24.20 -25.51
CA GLU A 427 13.21 -25.54 -25.85
C GLU A 427 12.32 -25.55 -27.11
N GLY A 428 11.79 -24.40 -27.53
CA GLY A 428 10.86 -24.33 -28.67
C GLY A 428 10.97 -23.06 -29.51
N GLU A 429 10.63 -23.19 -30.79
CA GLU A 429 10.42 -22.05 -31.70
C GLU A 429 9.17 -22.27 -32.55
N VAL A 430 8.26 -21.30 -32.55
CA VAL A 430 7.07 -21.29 -33.41
C VAL A 430 7.28 -20.25 -34.51
N GLN A 431 7.27 -20.71 -35.76
CA GLN A 431 7.47 -19.84 -36.92
C GLN A 431 6.21 -19.00 -37.19
N GLY A 432 6.38 -17.70 -37.39
CA GLY A 432 5.33 -16.75 -37.68
C GLY A 432 5.70 -15.77 -38.79
N THR A 433 4.92 -14.70 -38.92
CA THR A 433 5.27 -13.49 -39.70
C THR A 433 4.56 -12.29 -39.09
N ASP A 434 5.16 -11.10 -39.11
CA ASP A 434 4.50 -9.84 -38.75
C ASP A 434 3.82 -9.87 -37.37
N LEU A 435 4.55 -10.36 -36.36
CA LEU A 435 4.08 -10.49 -34.98
C LEU A 435 4.24 -9.15 -34.23
N TYR A 436 3.22 -8.73 -33.48
CA TYR A 436 3.27 -7.50 -32.67
C TYR A 436 3.26 -7.78 -31.17
N GLN A 437 2.11 -8.11 -30.58
CA GLN A 437 1.98 -8.47 -29.17
C GLN A 437 1.57 -9.94 -29.04
N ILE A 438 2.14 -10.63 -28.06
CA ILE A 438 1.81 -12.01 -27.68
C ILE A 438 1.12 -12.00 -26.32
N ASP A 439 0.21 -12.94 -26.11
CA ASP A 439 -0.36 -13.24 -24.81
C ASP A 439 -0.55 -14.74 -24.61
N ALA A 440 -0.73 -15.16 -23.37
CA ALA A 440 -0.88 -16.54 -22.93
C ALA A 440 -2.30 -16.76 -22.36
N MET A 441 -3.00 -17.77 -22.87
CA MET A 441 -4.37 -18.09 -22.43
C MET A 441 -4.74 -19.53 -22.84
N ASP A 442 -5.62 -20.20 -22.10
CA ASP A 442 -6.24 -21.45 -22.58
C ASP A 442 -7.28 -21.12 -23.66
N ILE A 443 -6.98 -21.44 -24.93
CA ILE A 443 -7.83 -21.05 -26.06
C ILE A 443 -8.95 -22.05 -26.32
N ASP A 444 -8.76 -23.32 -25.96
CA ASP A 444 -9.66 -24.40 -26.34
C ASP A 444 -10.21 -25.24 -25.18
N GLY A 445 -9.99 -24.78 -23.96
CA GLY A 445 -10.60 -25.27 -22.73
C GLY A 445 -10.04 -26.60 -22.27
N ASP A 446 -8.82 -26.96 -22.70
CA ASP A 446 -8.18 -28.22 -22.33
C ASP A 446 -7.32 -28.12 -21.06
N GLY A 447 -7.13 -26.90 -20.54
CA GLY A 447 -6.37 -26.59 -19.34
C GLY A 447 -4.90 -26.27 -19.59
N ASP A 448 -4.41 -26.44 -20.83
CA ASP A 448 -3.04 -26.13 -21.20
C ASP A 448 -2.97 -24.66 -21.65
N VAL A 449 -1.97 -23.90 -21.17
CA VAL A 449 -1.80 -22.50 -21.58
C VAL A 449 -1.31 -22.42 -23.03
N ASP A 450 -2.10 -21.82 -23.92
CA ASP A 450 -1.79 -21.57 -25.32
C ASP A 450 -1.21 -20.17 -25.55
N LEU A 451 -0.80 -19.87 -26.79
CA LEU A 451 -0.31 -18.55 -27.18
C LEU A 451 -1.20 -17.91 -28.25
N VAL A 452 -1.55 -16.64 -28.05
CA VAL A 452 -2.23 -15.79 -29.03
C VAL A 452 -1.34 -14.63 -29.42
N VAL A 453 -1.35 -14.26 -30.71
CA VAL A 453 -0.46 -13.21 -31.24
C VAL A 453 -1.19 -12.31 -32.22
N SER A 454 -1.10 -11.01 -31.97
CA SER A 454 -1.57 -9.94 -32.85
C SER A 454 -0.54 -9.62 -33.94
N GLY A 455 -0.99 -9.02 -35.04
CA GLY A 455 -0.08 -8.73 -36.14
C GLY A 455 -0.70 -8.05 -37.34
N LEU A 456 0.07 -8.01 -38.43
CA LEU A 456 -0.48 -7.65 -39.74
C LEU A 456 -1.39 -8.77 -40.25
N GLY A 457 -2.57 -8.39 -40.74
CA GLY A 457 -3.53 -9.31 -41.33
C GLY A 457 -4.47 -9.99 -40.33
N GLY A 458 -4.33 -9.76 -39.02
CA GLY A 458 -5.25 -10.32 -38.01
C GLY A 458 -4.55 -10.95 -36.81
N VAL A 459 -5.20 -11.97 -36.25
CA VAL A 459 -4.77 -12.69 -35.04
C VAL A 459 -4.48 -14.15 -35.39
N ARG A 460 -3.39 -14.66 -34.82
CA ARG A 460 -2.96 -16.07 -34.92
C ARG A 460 -2.81 -16.65 -33.53
N ALA A 461 -2.90 -17.96 -33.42
CA ALA A 461 -2.66 -18.67 -32.17
C ALA A 461 -1.85 -19.94 -32.39
N SER A 462 -1.22 -20.43 -31.33
CA SER A 462 -0.49 -21.67 -31.28
C SER A 462 -0.94 -22.47 -30.07
N ARG A 463 -1.36 -23.72 -30.31
CA ARG A 463 -1.80 -24.60 -29.21
C ARG A 463 -0.63 -25.28 -28.54
N ASN A 464 -0.68 -25.34 -27.22
CA ASN A 464 0.17 -26.15 -26.38
C ASN A 464 -0.40 -27.58 -26.27
N ASN A 465 0.34 -28.46 -25.61
CA ASN A 465 -0.03 -29.85 -25.36
C ASN A 465 0.30 -30.30 -23.93
N GLY A 466 0.47 -29.32 -23.03
CA GLY A 466 0.82 -29.52 -21.62
C GLY A 466 2.27 -29.95 -21.38
N SER A 467 3.15 -29.84 -22.38
CA SER A 467 4.56 -30.21 -22.24
C SER A 467 5.52 -29.14 -22.73
N GLY A 468 5.06 -27.89 -22.85
CA GLY A 468 5.78 -26.78 -23.46
C GLY A 468 5.96 -26.89 -24.97
N ALA A 469 5.28 -27.85 -25.63
CA ALA A 469 5.45 -28.10 -27.05
C ALA A 469 4.30 -27.51 -27.87
N PHE A 470 4.57 -26.34 -28.44
CA PHE A 470 3.61 -25.59 -29.23
C PHE A 470 3.50 -26.07 -30.68
N GLY A 471 2.28 -26.13 -31.18
CA GLY A 471 1.96 -26.41 -32.58
C GLY A 471 2.37 -25.29 -33.55
N PRO A 472 2.08 -25.42 -34.85
CA PRO A 472 2.23 -24.32 -35.79
C PRO A 472 1.14 -23.26 -35.58
N LEU A 473 1.48 -21.99 -35.84
CA LEU A 473 0.49 -20.91 -35.83
C LEU A 473 -0.66 -21.19 -36.81
N PHE A 474 -1.89 -21.04 -36.34
CA PHE A 474 -3.10 -21.04 -37.15
C PHE A 474 -3.80 -19.68 -37.03
N THR A 475 -4.55 -19.31 -38.07
CA THR A 475 -5.29 -18.05 -38.09
C THR A 475 -6.56 -18.17 -37.26
N VAL A 476 -6.70 -17.29 -36.27
CA VAL A 476 -7.88 -17.16 -35.42
C VAL A 476 -8.85 -16.14 -36.01
N TYR A 477 -8.32 -15.02 -36.51
CA TYR A 477 -9.10 -13.96 -37.12
C TYR A 477 -8.34 -13.36 -38.30
N ASP A 478 -8.93 -13.41 -39.50
CA ASP A 478 -8.32 -12.92 -40.74
C ASP A 478 -8.96 -11.59 -41.17
N VAL A 479 -8.15 -10.54 -41.18
CA VAL A 479 -8.53 -9.21 -41.66
C VAL A 479 -7.43 -8.71 -42.60
N PRO A 480 -7.53 -8.99 -43.91
CA PRO A 480 -6.51 -8.61 -44.88
C PRO A 480 -6.23 -7.10 -44.85
N GLY A 481 -4.98 -6.73 -44.56
CA GLY A 481 -4.54 -5.33 -44.43
C GLY A 481 -4.91 -4.65 -43.11
N GLY A 482 -5.53 -5.39 -42.17
CA GLY A 482 -5.70 -4.96 -40.79
C GLY A 482 -4.37 -4.95 -40.05
N ILE A 483 -4.24 -4.04 -39.09
CA ILE A 483 -3.04 -3.83 -38.27
C ILE A 483 -3.50 -3.78 -36.82
N PHE A 484 -3.11 -4.79 -36.04
CA PHE A 484 -3.52 -4.97 -34.65
C PHE A 484 -2.30 -4.90 -33.75
N PHE A 485 -2.10 -3.80 -33.03
CA PHE A 485 -0.93 -3.67 -32.15
C PHE A 485 -1.16 -4.34 -30.80
N GLY A 486 -2.32 -4.08 -30.19
CA GLY A 486 -2.70 -4.61 -28.89
C GLY A 486 -3.62 -5.83 -28.97
N ILE A 487 -3.42 -6.80 -28.08
CA ILE A 487 -4.29 -7.96 -27.82
C ILE A 487 -4.33 -8.20 -26.32
N GLU A 488 -5.52 -8.46 -25.77
CA GLU A 488 -5.71 -8.81 -24.34
C GLU A 488 -6.86 -9.83 -24.21
N PRO A 489 -6.71 -10.92 -23.43
CA PRO A 489 -7.77 -11.82 -23.01
C PRO A 489 -8.78 -11.16 -22.07
N LEU A 490 -10.04 -11.57 -22.13
CA LEU A 490 -11.11 -11.12 -21.24
C LEU A 490 -12.29 -12.09 -21.27
N ASP A 491 -13.19 -12.07 -20.28
CA ASP A 491 -14.52 -12.71 -20.43
C ASP A 491 -15.56 -11.66 -20.85
N ALA A 492 -15.65 -11.41 -22.16
CA ALA A 492 -16.48 -10.33 -22.68
C ALA A 492 -17.99 -10.62 -22.58
N ASN A 493 -18.37 -11.88 -22.37
CA ASN A 493 -19.76 -12.32 -22.47
C ASN A 493 -20.28 -13.08 -21.23
N GLY A 494 -19.40 -13.37 -20.27
CA GLY A 494 -19.72 -14.01 -18.99
C GLY A 494 -19.95 -15.51 -19.11
N ASP A 495 -19.37 -16.18 -20.12
CA ASP A 495 -19.50 -17.63 -20.32
C ASP A 495 -18.32 -18.45 -19.79
N GLY A 496 -17.29 -17.78 -19.27
CA GLY A 496 -16.09 -18.39 -18.71
C GLY A 496 -15.11 -18.91 -19.76
N ALA A 497 -15.38 -18.75 -21.06
CA ALA A 497 -14.37 -18.95 -22.10
C ALA A 497 -13.65 -17.62 -22.34
N MET A 498 -12.32 -17.64 -22.36
CA MET A 498 -11.55 -16.44 -22.63
C MET A 498 -11.75 -15.97 -24.08
N ASP A 499 -12.19 -14.72 -24.20
CA ASP A 499 -12.40 -13.93 -25.42
C ASP A 499 -11.15 -13.07 -25.71
N LEU A 500 -11.20 -12.20 -26.74
CA LEU A 500 -10.07 -11.32 -27.09
C LEU A 500 -10.51 -9.89 -27.43
N ALA A 501 -9.82 -8.89 -26.86
CA ALA A 501 -9.92 -7.48 -27.24
C ALA A 501 -8.72 -7.06 -28.11
N LEU A 502 -8.97 -6.38 -29.23
CA LEU A 502 -7.94 -6.09 -30.24
C LEU A 502 -7.88 -4.61 -30.63
N ALA A 503 -6.73 -3.96 -30.46
CA ALA A 503 -6.51 -2.55 -30.83
C ALA A 503 -6.18 -2.39 -32.32
N ARG A 504 -7.07 -1.75 -33.08
CA ARG A 504 -6.93 -1.47 -34.52
C ARG A 504 -6.33 -0.09 -34.74
N PHE A 505 -5.01 -0.04 -34.67
CA PHE A 505 -4.22 1.20 -34.66
C PHE A 505 -4.57 2.21 -35.76
N PHE A 506 -4.74 1.82 -37.02
CA PHE A 506 -5.07 2.79 -38.09
C PHE A 506 -6.57 3.01 -38.31
N ASN A 507 -7.42 2.35 -37.53
CA ASN A 507 -8.88 2.47 -37.63
C ASN A 507 -9.51 3.20 -36.45
N ASP A 508 -8.72 3.56 -35.43
CA ASP A 508 -9.20 4.23 -34.20
C ASP A 508 -10.33 3.43 -33.53
N GLN A 509 -10.12 2.11 -33.44
CA GLN A 509 -11.13 1.13 -33.02
C GLN A 509 -10.53 0.02 -32.17
N VAL A 510 -11.36 -0.56 -31.31
CA VAL A 510 -11.16 -1.89 -30.74
C VAL A 510 -12.15 -2.86 -31.36
N THR A 511 -11.71 -4.10 -31.60
CA THR A 511 -12.58 -5.22 -31.97
C THR A 511 -12.53 -6.29 -30.89
N VAL A 512 -13.70 -6.70 -30.39
CA VAL A 512 -13.81 -7.80 -29.42
C VAL A 512 -14.27 -9.05 -30.15
N LEU A 513 -13.54 -10.15 -29.96
CA LEU A 513 -13.81 -11.47 -30.51
C LEU A 513 -14.24 -12.42 -29.40
N VAL A 514 -15.38 -13.07 -29.58
CA VAL A 514 -15.89 -14.08 -28.64
C VAL A 514 -15.45 -15.47 -29.07
N ASN A 515 -14.83 -16.19 -28.15
CA ASN A 515 -14.48 -17.60 -28.23
C ASN A 515 -15.69 -18.46 -27.85
N ASN A 516 -15.77 -19.67 -28.40
CA ASN A 516 -16.79 -20.63 -28.03
C ASN A 516 -16.26 -21.73 -27.08
N GLY A 517 -15.11 -21.48 -26.44
CA GLY A 517 -14.39 -22.44 -25.60
C GLY A 517 -13.75 -23.60 -26.37
N ALA A 518 -13.55 -23.48 -27.68
CA ALA A 518 -12.87 -24.50 -28.50
C ALA A 518 -11.85 -23.87 -29.48
N GLY A 519 -11.45 -22.63 -29.20
CA GLY A 519 -10.57 -21.82 -30.02
C GLY A 519 -11.21 -21.30 -31.31
N PHE A 520 -12.55 -21.20 -31.38
CA PHE A 520 -13.25 -20.60 -32.52
C PHE A 520 -13.80 -19.23 -32.16
N PHE A 521 -13.22 -18.20 -32.77
CA PHE A 521 -13.51 -16.81 -32.46
C PHE A 521 -14.46 -16.19 -33.48
N THR A 522 -15.39 -15.37 -32.99
CA THR A 522 -16.31 -14.59 -33.82
C THR A 522 -16.34 -13.14 -33.38
N PRO A 523 -16.33 -12.15 -34.30
CA PRO A 523 -16.46 -10.75 -33.92
C PRO A 523 -17.79 -10.49 -33.21
N MET A 524 -17.71 -10.04 -31.96
CA MET A 524 -18.88 -9.61 -31.18
C MET A 524 -19.19 -8.16 -31.49
N THR A 525 -18.20 -7.29 -31.36
CA THR A 525 -18.36 -5.86 -31.61
C THR A 525 -17.08 -5.22 -32.16
N THR A 526 -17.24 -4.06 -32.78
CA THR A 526 -16.15 -3.15 -33.12
C THR A 526 -16.58 -1.75 -32.73
N VAL A 527 -15.83 -1.14 -31.82
CA VAL A 527 -16.19 0.13 -31.18
C VAL A 527 -15.07 1.14 -31.41
N ALA A 528 -15.44 2.40 -31.57
CA ALA A 528 -14.47 3.48 -31.75
C ALA A 528 -13.79 3.82 -30.42
N THR A 529 -12.52 4.21 -30.49
CA THR A 529 -11.69 4.68 -29.38
C THR A 529 -11.14 6.07 -29.70
N GLY A 530 -10.21 6.57 -28.86
CA GLY A 530 -9.25 7.59 -29.26
C GLY A 530 -8.38 7.14 -30.45
N SER A 531 -7.66 8.10 -31.02
CA SER A 531 -6.85 7.91 -32.22
C SER A 531 -5.65 7.03 -31.95
N ARG A 532 -5.46 6.03 -32.82
CA ARG A 532 -4.34 5.08 -32.77
C ARG A 532 -4.21 4.33 -31.44
N PRO A 533 -5.22 3.53 -31.08
CA PRO A 533 -5.12 2.63 -29.93
C PRO A 533 -3.95 1.68 -30.18
N ARG A 534 -3.04 1.61 -29.21
CA ARG A 534 -1.83 0.77 -29.30
C ARG A 534 -1.83 -0.32 -28.24
N TYR A 535 -2.20 0.04 -27.02
CA TYR A 535 -2.25 -0.86 -25.87
C TYR A 535 -3.69 -1.09 -25.47
N VAL A 536 -3.95 -2.26 -24.90
CA VAL A 536 -5.26 -2.68 -24.38
C VAL A 536 -5.04 -3.21 -22.98
N ALA A 537 -5.99 -2.97 -22.08
CA ALA A 537 -6.12 -3.64 -20.80
C ALA A 537 -7.60 -3.92 -20.55
N THR A 538 -7.90 -4.94 -19.76
CA THR A 538 -9.27 -5.41 -19.52
C THR A 538 -9.52 -5.70 -18.04
N GLY A 539 -10.76 -5.48 -17.60
CA GLY A 539 -11.18 -5.71 -16.21
C GLY A 539 -12.52 -5.04 -15.91
N ASP A 540 -13.23 -5.51 -14.88
CA ASP A 540 -14.52 -4.98 -14.45
C ASP A 540 -14.35 -3.64 -13.69
N LEU A 541 -14.45 -2.52 -14.40
CA LEU A 541 -14.23 -1.18 -13.83
C LEU A 541 -15.50 -0.60 -13.18
N ASN A 542 -16.65 -1.26 -13.28
CA ASN A 542 -17.91 -0.75 -12.73
C ASN A 542 -18.64 -1.76 -11.83
N GLY A 543 -17.98 -2.87 -11.49
CA GLY A 543 -18.47 -3.90 -10.59
C GLY A 543 -19.70 -4.65 -11.11
N ASP A 544 -19.94 -4.69 -12.43
CA ASP A 544 -21.12 -5.32 -13.01
C ASP A 544 -20.94 -6.80 -13.39
N GLY A 545 -19.73 -7.33 -13.13
CA GLY A 545 -19.31 -8.70 -13.35
C GLY A 545 -18.94 -9.02 -14.79
N ARG A 546 -18.62 -8.02 -15.62
CA ARG A 546 -18.15 -8.19 -16.99
C ARG A 546 -16.95 -7.29 -17.25
N ASP A 547 -15.95 -7.84 -17.93
CA ASP A 547 -14.74 -7.08 -18.23
C ASP A 547 -15.01 -5.93 -19.21
N ASP A 548 -14.61 -4.73 -18.78
CA ASP A 548 -14.52 -3.53 -19.60
C ASP A 548 -13.17 -3.51 -20.35
N VAL A 549 -13.05 -2.61 -21.33
CA VAL A 549 -11.82 -2.47 -22.13
C VAL A 549 -11.26 -1.06 -22.01
N VAL A 550 -9.98 -0.94 -21.70
CA VAL A 550 -9.23 0.31 -21.68
C VAL A 550 -8.20 0.32 -22.81
N THR A 551 -8.06 1.45 -23.50
CA THR A 551 -6.99 1.63 -24.50
C THR A 551 -6.10 2.82 -24.21
N GLY A 552 -4.79 2.62 -24.34
CA GLY A 552 -3.80 3.69 -24.51
C GLY A 552 -3.74 4.11 -25.98
N ASN A 553 -4.04 5.37 -26.27
CA ASN A 553 -4.23 5.91 -27.62
C ASN A 553 -3.14 6.92 -27.93
N GLN A 554 -2.30 6.64 -28.93
CA GLN A 554 -1.08 7.41 -29.22
C GLN A 554 -1.27 8.94 -29.37
N LEU A 555 -2.49 9.41 -29.65
CA LEU A 555 -2.74 10.83 -29.88
C LEU A 555 -3.85 11.42 -29.01
N ASP A 556 -4.58 10.62 -28.23
CA ASP A 556 -5.81 11.02 -27.53
C ASP A 556 -5.90 10.49 -26.08
N GLY A 557 -4.79 10.07 -25.47
CA GLY A 557 -4.74 9.61 -24.08
C GLY A 557 -5.42 8.25 -23.86
N VAL A 558 -6.13 8.09 -22.75
CA VAL A 558 -6.80 6.82 -22.38
C VAL A 558 -8.26 6.84 -22.83
N SER A 559 -8.77 5.73 -23.40
CA SER A 559 -10.21 5.51 -23.63
C SER A 559 -10.71 4.35 -22.79
N VAL A 560 -11.87 4.49 -22.16
CA VAL A 560 -12.56 3.41 -21.43
C VAL A 560 -13.80 2.98 -22.21
N LEU A 561 -14.03 1.68 -22.35
CA LEU A 561 -15.16 1.10 -23.06
C LEU A 561 -15.91 0.15 -22.12
N PHE A 562 -17.04 0.60 -21.60
CA PHE A 562 -17.87 -0.22 -20.72
C PHE A 562 -18.61 -1.32 -21.48
N SER A 563 -18.59 -2.52 -20.92
CA SER A 563 -19.32 -3.69 -21.38
C SER A 563 -20.83 -3.48 -21.21
N THR A 564 -21.61 -4.19 -22.02
CA THR A 564 -23.08 -4.23 -21.91
C THR A 564 -23.57 -5.59 -22.37
N ALA A 565 -24.82 -5.94 -22.03
CA ALA A 565 -25.48 -7.15 -22.53
C ALA A 565 -25.55 -7.27 -24.07
N SER A 566 -25.22 -6.21 -24.82
CA SER A 566 -25.20 -6.18 -26.29
C SER A 566 -23.82 -5.95 -26.91
N GLY A 567 -22.74 -6.08 -26.12
CA GLY A 567 -21.37 -5.71 -26.49
C GLY A 567 -20.94 -4.41 -25.81
N TYR A 568 -19.99 -3.68 -26.37
CA TYR A 568 -19.38 -2.53 -25.69
C TYR A 568 -20.02 -1.20 -26.11
N ARG A 569 -20.17 -0.27 -25.16
CA ARG A 569 -20.64 1.10 -25.44
C ARG A 569 -19.45 2.04 -25.58
N SER A 570 -19.48 2.86 -26.63
CA SER A 570 -18.54 3.98 -26.78
C SER A 570 -18.94 5.16 -25.88
N SER A 571 -18.67 5.08 -24.59
CA SER A 571 -18.41 6.30 -23.81
C SER A 571 -16.91 6.52 -23.89
N VAL A 572 -16.44 7.13 -24.98
CA VAL A 572 -15.03 7.53 -25.05
C VAL A 572 -14.88 8.73 -24.13
N ASP A 573 -14.70 8.47 -22.84
CA ASP A 573 -14.16 9.44 -21.93
C ASP A 573 -12.64 9.41 -22.15
N THR A 574 -12.18 10.37 -22.97
CA THR A 574 -10.74 10.59 -23.15
C THR A 574 -10.23 11.30 -21.92
N TYR A 575 -9.54 10.58 -21.07
CA TYR A 575 -8.78 11.17 -19.98
C TYR A 575 -7.43 11.62 -20.55
N ASP A 576 -7.10 12.89 -20.28
CA ASP A 576 -5.76 13.44 -20.51
C ASP A 576 -5.31 13.43 -22.00
N ALA A 577 -5.84 14.38 -22.78
CA ALA A 577 -5.61 14.52 -24.23
C ALA A 577 -4.20 15.06 -24.60
N GLY A 578 -3.16 14.49 -23.99
CA GLY A 578 -1.75 14.64 -24.31
C GLY A 578 -1.30 13.80 -25.52
N LEU A 579 -0.02 13.92 -25.89
CA LEU A 579 0.57 13.04 -26.92
C LEU A 579 1.08 11.76 -26.24
N ASP A 580 0.16 10.83 -26.04
CA ASP A 580 0.43 9.53 -25.42
C ASP A 580 1.38 8.65 -26.28
N ARG A 581 2.31 7.98 -25.62
CA ARG A 581 3.19 6.97 -26.25
C ARG A 581 3.34 5.71 -25.41
N GLY A 582 2.61 5.58 -24.30
CA GLY A 582 2.90 4.66 -23.22
C GLY A 582 1.85 3.55 -23.04
N PRO A 583 2.22 2.47 -22.33
CA PRO A 583 1.35 1.38 -21.95
C PRO A 583 0.25 1.80 -20.97
N VAL A 584 -0.78 0.95 -20.85
CA VAL A 584 -1.86 1.05 -19.86
C VAL A 584 -2.01 -0.28 -19.13
N ARG A 585 -2.34 -0.23 -17.84
CA ARG A 585 -2.62 -1.39 -16.98
C ARG A 585 -3.79 -1.07 -16.06
N ILE A 586 -4.48 -2.12 -15.61
CA ILE A 586 -5.61 -2.05 -14.68
C ILE A 586 -5.24 -2.85 -13.44
N GLY A 587 -5.61 -2.36 -12.26
CA GLY A 587 -5.40 -3.03 -10.97
C GLY A 587 -5.97 -2.20 -9.84
N ASP A 588 -6.30 -2.81 -8.71
CA ASP A 588 -6.69 -2.08 -7.50
C ASP A 588 -5.44 -1.43 -6.89
N LEU A 589 -5.27 -0.11 -7.08
CA LEU A 589 -4.07 0.62 -6.65
C LEU A 589 -4.27 1.25 -5.27
N ASN A 590 -5.48 1.33 -4.74
CA ASN A 590 -5.76 2.01 -3.48
C ASN A 590 -6.41 1.10 -2.42
N HIS A 591 -6.55 -0.19 -2.73
CA HIS A 591 -7.15 -1.22 -1.88
C HIS A 591 -8.57 -0.91 -1.43
N ASP A 592 -9.35 -0.23 -2.27
CA ASP A 592 -10.78 -0.05 -2.05
C ASP A 592 -11.64 -1.17 -2.64
N GLY A 593 -11.03 -2.09 -3.39
CA GLY A 593 -11.67 -3.23 -4.04
C GLY A 593 -12.18 -2.93 -5.45
N ASP A 594 -12.04 -1.70 -5.92
CA ASP A 594 -12.40 -1.27 -7.27
C ASP A 594 -11.15 -1.18 -8.15
N LEU A 595 -11.26 -1.56 -9.42
CA LEU A 595 -10.11 -1.54 -10.32
C LEU A 595 -9.80 -0.12 -10.79
N ASP A 596 -8.53 0.30 -10.67
CA ASP A 596 -7.98 1.57 -11.13
C ASP A 596 -7.22 1.44 -12.45
N ILE A 597 -6.81 2.58 -13.05
CA ILE A 597 -6.02 2.60 -14.28
C ILE A 597 -4.67 3.28 -14.06
N ALA A 598 -3.59 2.58 -14.39
CA ALA A 598 -2.24 3.13 -14.50
C ALA A 598 -1.85 3.31 -15.98
N TYR A 599 -1.26 4.45 -16.33
CA TYR A 599 -0.83 4.74 -17.70
C TYR A 599 0.43 5.61 -17.72
N VAL A 600 1.06 5.75 -18.89
CA VAL A 600 2.19 6.68 -19.05
C VAL A 600 1.90 7.67 -20.18
N ASP A 601 1.84 8.97 -19.83
CA ASP A 601 1.71 10.07 -20.78
C ASP A 601 2.97 10.97 -20.77
N ASP A 602 3.49 11.30 -21.96
CA ASP A 602 4.71 12.10 -22.17
C ASP A 602 5.89 11.76 -21.22
N ASP A 603 6.14 10.47 -21.03
CA ASP A 603 7.17 9.92 -20.13
C ASP A 603 6.94 10.23 -18.64
N VAL A 604 5.68 10.40 -18.23
CA VAL A 604 5.23 10.58 -16.86
C VAL A 604 4.18 9.54 -16.51
N LEU A 605 4.33 8.90 -15.34
CA LEU A 605 3.33 7.99 -14.79
C LEU A 605 2.06 8.76 -14.37
N GLY A 606 0.93 8.32 -14.90
CA GLY A 606 -0.41 8.79 -14.59
C GLY A 606 -1.26 7.69 -13.96
N VAL A 607 -2.14 8.09 -13.05
CA VAL A 607 -3.11 7.19 -12.39
C VAL A 607 -4.50 7.81 -12.45
N LEU A 608 -5.50 6.99 -12.80
CA LEU A 608 -6.92 7.27 -12.69
C LEU A 608 -7.48 6.37 -11.59
N ILE A 609 -7.83 6.99 -10.45
CA ILE A 609 -8.50 6.29 -9.35
C ILE A 609 -9.99 6.21 -9.66
N ASN A 610 -10.55 5.03 -9.57
CA ASN A 610 -11.96 4.72 -9.80
C ASN A 610 -12.79 4.97 -8.53
N GLU A 611 -14.04 5.38 -8.68
CA GLU A 611 -15.00 5.54 -7.58
C GLU A 611 -15.95 4.34 -7.43
N GLY A 612 -15.68 3.26 -8.18
CA GLY A 612 -16.34 1.95 -8.09
C GLY A 612 -17.51 1.71 -9.05
N ASP A 613 -17.92 2.72 -9.82
CA ASP A 613 -18.95 2.61 -10.85
C ASP A 613 -18.46 3.00 -12.25
N GLY A 614 -17.13 3.12 -12.41
CA GLY A 614 -16.47 3.55 -13.64
C GLY A 614 -16.38 5.06 -13.79
N ASP A 615 -16.83 5.85 -12.81
CA ASP A 615 -16.46 7.25 -12.69
C ASP A 615 -15.05 7.37 -12.07
N PHE A 616 -14.19 8.18 -12.70
CA PHE A 616 -12.80 8.36 -12.26
C PHE A 616 -12.55 9.75 -11.69
N PHE A 617 -11.69 9.82 -10.68
CA PHE A 617 -11.12 11.08 -10.22
C PHE A 617 -10.36 11.81 -11.34
N ALA A 618 -10.14 13.11 -11.14
CA ALA A 618 -9.28 13.87 -12.03
C ALA A 618 -7.89 13.19 -12.13
N PRO A 619 -7.34 13.01 -13.35
CA PRO A 619 -6.07 12.32 -13.54
C PRO A 619 -4.96 12.92 -12.68
N ARG A 620 -4.23 12.06 -11.98
CA ARG A 620 -3.05 12.45 -11.21
C ARG A 620 -1.79 12.14 -12.02
N HIS A 621 -1.00 13.17 -12.29
CA HIS A 621 0.31 13.03 -12.92
C HIS A 621 1.40 13.23 -11.88
N TYR A 622 2.33 12.30 -11.83
CA TYR A 622 3.45 12.38 -10.92
C TYR A 622 4.69 12.88 -11.66
N SER A 623 4.72 14.20 -11.92
CA SER A 623 5.79 14.84 -12.70
C SER A 623 7.20 14.68 -12.12
N ASP A 624 7.30 14.28 -10.85
CA ASP A 624 8.57 13.94 -10.20
C ASP A 624 9.16 12.61 -10.73
N PHE A 625 8.33 11.76 -11.34
CA PHE A 625 8.72 10.50 -12.02
C PHE A 625 8.80 10.70 -13.54
N TYR A 626 9.56 11.70 -13.96
CA TYR A 626 9.85 11.92 -15.38
C TYR A 626 10.95 10.97 -15.87
N TYR A 627 10.61 10.05 -16.77
CA TYR A 627 11.54 9.04 -17.29
C TYR A 627 12.49 9.59 -18.36
N GLY A 628 12.18 10.76 -18.93
CA GLY A 628 13.04 11.51 -19.86
C GLY A 628 13.35 10.85 -21.20
N LEU A 629 12.75 9.69 -21.45
CA LEU A 629 12.82 8.87 -22.66
C LEU A 629 11.53 8.06 -22.74
N SER A 630 11.07 7.77 -23.98
CA SER A 630 9.91 6.89 -24.27
C SER A 630 9.90 5.70 -23.32
N VAL A 631 8.79 5.46 -22.63
CA VAL A 631 8.56 4.22 -21.86
C VAL A 631 8.24 3.07 -22.81
N GLY A 632 8.81 1.90 -22.51
CA GLY A 632 8.66 0.67 -23.28
C GLY A 632 7.53 -0.19 -22.73
N GLY A 633 7.53 -0.42 -21.41
CA GLY A 633 6.53 -1.24 -20.72
C GLY A 633 6.21 -0.74 -19.32
N LEU A 634 5.03 -1.11 -18.83
CA LEU A 634 4.49 -0.88 -17.50
C LEU A 634 3.84 -2.20 -17.08
N ASP A 635 4.10 -2.62 -15.86
CA ASP A 635 3.39 -3.71 -15.20
C ASP A 635 2.99 -3.29 -13.78
N LEU A 636 1.98 -3.95 -13.22
CA LEU A 636 1.50 -3.72 -11.86
C LEU A 636 1.69 -4.99 -11.04
N ALA A 637 2.42 -4.90 -9.93
CA ALA A 637 2.81 -6.06 -9.14
C ALA A 637 3.17 -5.64 -7.72
N ASP A 638 2.80 -6.43 -6.72
CA ASP A 638 3.28 -6.25 -5.34
C ASP A 638 4.75 -6.70 -5.26
N MET A 639 5.67 -5.77 -5.49
CA MET A 639 7.09 -6.08 -5.59
C MET A 639 7.77 -6.13 -4.22
N ASP A 640 7.15 -5.50 -3.22
CA ASP A 640 7.70 -5.41 -1.87
C ASP A 640 6.98 -6.25 -0.80
N MET A 641 5.92 -6.95 -1.22
CA MET A 641 5.09 -7.87 -0.45
C MET A 641 4.32 -7.20 0.68
N ASP A 642 3.88 -5.97 0.48
CA ASP A 642 2.99 -5.26 1.40
C ASP A 642 1.50 -5.45 1.07
N GLY A 643 1.21 -6.16 -0.02
CA GLY A 643 -0.10 -6.44 -0.55
C GLY A 643 -0.54 -5.44 -1.62
N ASP A 644 0.09 -4.27 -1.72
CA ASP A 644 -0.30 -3.19 -2.62
C ASP A 644 0.36 -3.36 -4.00
N LEU A 645 -0.39 -3.09 -5.07
CA LEU A 645 0.19 -3.14 -6.43
C LEU A 645 1.16 -1.97 -6.67
N ASP A 646 2.44 -2.29 -6.89
CA ASP A 646 3.49 -1.34 -7.28
C ASP A 646 3.58 -1.16 -8.80
N PHE A 647 4.27 -0.11 -9.24
CA PHE A 647 4.47 0.19 -10.66
C PHE A 647 5.86 -0.24 -11.12
N VAL A 648 5.92 -1.21 -12.05
CA VAL A 648 7.16 -1.66 -12.67
C VAL A 648 7.29 -1.07 -14.06
N VAL A 649 8.21 -0.12 -14.24
CA VAL A 649 8.34 0.68 -15.47
C VAL A 649 9.68 0.44 -16.15
N ALA A 650 9.63 -0.04 -17.39
CA ALA A 650 10.82 -0.25 -18.22
C ALA A 650 10.99 0.88 -19.24
N GLN A 651 12.15 1.52 -19.23
CA GLN A 651 12.46 2.64 -20.12
C GLN A 651 12.70 2.17 -21.56
N GLY A 652 11.88 2.64 -22.49
CA GLY A 652 11.86 2.18 -23.86
C GLY A 652 13.04 2.63 -24.73
N SER A 653 13.84 3.63 -24.36
CA SER A 653 15.05 4.02 -25.10
C SER A 653 16.34 3.97 -24.27
N GLY A 654 16.29 3.41 -23.06
CA GLY A 654 17.44 3.27 -22.19
C GLY A 654 17.38 1.98 -21.36
N PRO A 655 18.47 1.60 -20.69
CA PRO A 655 18.54 0.31 -20.01
C PRO A 655 17.87 0.32 -18.63
N GLN A 656 17.10 1.35 -18.29
CA GLN A 656 16.63 1.55 -16.91
C GLN A 656 15.29 0.84 -16.67
N LEU A 657 15.23 0.15 -15.55
CA LEU A 657 14.02 -0.31 -14.88
C LEU A 657 13.79 0.57 -13.66
N PHE A 658 12.54 0.98 -13.46
CA PHE A 658 12.07 1.67 -12.27
C PHE A 658 10.99 0.82 -11.60
N VAL A 659 11.06 0.67 -10.29
CA VAL A 659 9.97 0.13 -9.48
C VAL A 659 9.52 1.26 -8.58
N HIS A 660 8.32 1.75 -8.80
CA HIS A 660 7.70 2.76 -7.95
C HIS A 660 6.78 2.08 -6.96
N LEU A 661 7.09 2.21 -5.68
CA LEU A 661 6.28 1.59 -4.65
C LEU A 661 4.99 2.38 -4.46
N ASN A 662 3.91 1.65 -4.33
CA ASN A 662 2.60 2.11 -3.93
C ASN A 662 2.33 1.58 -2.52
N ARG A 663 1.62 2.34 -1.70
CA ARG A 663 1.33 1.99 -0.30
C ARG A 663 -0.17 1.98 -0.03
N GLY A 664 -0.92 1.47 -1.01
CA GLY A 664 -2.38 1.32 -0.93
C GLY A 664 -3.14 2.62 -1.15
N SER A 665 -2.60 3.53 -1.94
CA SER A 665 -3.21 4.85 -2.17
C SER A 665 -3.30 5.27 -3.64
N GLY A 666 -2.71 4.45 -4.52
CA GLY A 666 -2.45 4.75 -5.92
C GLY A 666 -1.51 5.94 -6.14
N VAL A 667 -0.76 6.33 -5.11
CA VAL A 667 0.31 7.32 -5.17
C VAL A 667 1.66 6.61 -5.13
N PRO A 668 2.48 6.71 -6.19
CA PRO A 668 3.83 6.18 -6.15
C PRO A 668 4.71 7.06 -5.24
N VAL A 669 5.42 6.46 -4.28
CA VAL A 669 6.14 7.18 -3.21
C VAL A 669 7.65 6.92 -3.18
N GLU A 670 8.09 5.69 -3.41
CA GLU A 670 9.50 5.33 -3.46
C GLU A 670 9.88 4.86 -4.86
N THR A 671 11.16 4.99 -5.25
CA THR A 671 11.62 4.49 -6.55
C THR A 671 12.94 3.78 -6.41
N THR A 672 12.94 2.48 -6.66
CA THR A 672 14.18 1.74 -6.92
C THR A 672 14.44 1.75 -8.41
N PHE A 673 15.69 2.00 -8.81
CA PHE A 673 16.09 1.89 -10.21
C PHE A 673 17.20 0.87 -10.37
N ARG A 674 17.17 0.18 -11.51
CA ARG A 674 18.21 -0.78 -11.87
C ARG A 674 18.47 -0.77 -13.36
N SER A 675 19.67 -1.20 -13.74
CA SER A 675 19.94 -1.47 -15.15
C SER A 675 19.30 -2.81 -15.49
N ALA A 676 18.27 -2.81 -16.34
CA ALA A 676 17.64 -4.00 -16.87
C ALA A 676 18.57 -4.80 -17.79
N SER A 677 19.65 -4.20 -18.31
CA SER A 677 20.50 -4.88 -19.29
C SER A 677 21.99 -4.94 -18.87
N PRO A 678 22.63 -6.13 -18.91
CA PRO A 678 24.07 -6.25 -18.71
C PRO A 678 24.84 -5.56 -19.86
N GLY A 679 25.53 -4.45 -19.55
CA GLY A 679 26.44 -3.77 -20.48
C GLY A 679 25.94 -2.44 -21.09
N GLY A 680 24.69 -2.03 -20.79
CA GLY A 680 24.12 -0.73 -21.17
C GLY A 680 23.80 -0.55 -22.66
N GLY A 681 22.78 0.26 -22.96
CA GLY A 681 22.51 0.77 -24.31
C GLY A 681 21.44 0.06 -25.13
N TYR A 682 20.42 -0.52 -24.49
CA TYR A 682 19.31 -1.17 -25.19
C TYR A 682 17.97 -0.47 -24.91
N SER A 683 17.00 -0.69 -25.79
CA SER A 683 15.61 -0.19 -25.71
C SER A 683 14.76 -1.32 -25.15
N SER A 684 13.96 -1.10 -24.10
CA SER A 684 12.95 -2.08 -23.67
C SER A 684 11.67 -1.91 -24.50
N ASN A 685 10.94 -3.00 -24.74
CA ASN A 685 9.63 -2.93 -25.38
C ASN A 685 8.49 -3.37 -24.46
N GLU A 686 8.76 -4.24 -23.49
CA GLU A 686 7.75 -4.76 -22.58
C GLU A 686 8.43 -5.22 -21.30
N VAL A 687 7.65 -5.22 -20.22
CA VAL A 687 8.01 -5.73 -18.91
C VAL A 687 6.85 -6.55 -18.39
N VAL A 688 7.17 -7.70 -17.81
CA VAL A 688 6.22 -8.61 -17.14
C VAL A 688 6.85 -9.11 -15.85
N THR A 689 6.02 -9.38 -14.86
CA THR A 689 6.43 -9.88 -13.56
C THR A 689 5.91 -11.30 -13.33
N ALA A 690 6.73 -12.13 -12.69
CA ALA A 690 6.38 -13.50 -12.31
C ALA A 690 7.37 -14.00 -11.26
N ASP A 691 6.92 -14.85 -10.32
CA ASP A 691 7.82 -15.54 -9.39
C ASP A 691 8.47 -16.73 -10.13
N LEU A 692 9.66 -16.51 -10.72
CA LEU A 692 10.31 -17.51 -11.56
C LEU A 692 10.97 -18.61 -10.73
N ASN A 693 11.32 -18.34 -9.48
CA ASN A 693 12.05 -19.28 -8.63
C ASN A 693 11.18 -19.89 -7.51
N LEU A 694 9.91 -19.48 -7.42
CA LEU A 694 8.93 -19.87 -6.41
C LEU A 694 9.39 -19.53 -4.98
N ASP A 695 10.09 -18.41 -4.81
CA ASP A 695 10.55 -17.93 -3.50
C ASP A 695 9.51 -17.04 -2.78
N GLY A 696 8.38 -16.79 -3.43
CA GLY A 696 7.28 -15.96 -2.96
C GLY A 696 7.41 -14.49 -3.33
N ARG A 697 8.46 -14.09 -4.06
CA ARG A 697 8.66 -12.72 -4.55
C ARG A 697 8.51 -12.69 -6.07
N LEU A 698 7.87 -11.65 -6.57
CA LEU A 698 7.78 -11.45 -8.02
C LEU A 698 9.13 -10.98 -8.56
N ASP A 699 9.58 -11.61 -9.65
CA ASP A 699 10.75 -11.24 -10.42
C ASP A 699 10.37 -10.36 -11.61
N VAL A 700 11.35 -9.67 -12.20
CA VAL A 700 11.11 -8.80 -13.36
C VAL A 700 11.76 -9.35 -14.63
N ILE A 701 10.95 -9.48 -15.68
CA ILE A 701 11.37 -9.95 -17.00
C ILE A 701 11.23 -8.78 -17.98
N VAL A 702 12.31 -8.46 -18.70
CA VAL A 702 12.36 -7.32 -19.63
C VAL A 702 12.75 -7.77 -21.04
N GLY A 703 11.88 -7.46 -22.00
CA GLY A 703 12.11 -7.69 -23.43
C GLY A 703 12.99 -6.57 -23.99
N ASN A 704 14.23 -6.88 -24.38
CA ASN A 704 15.14 -5.88 -24.95
C ASN A 704 15.04 -5.87 -26.48
N ARG A 705 14.52 -4.77 -27.02
CA ARG A 705 14.38 -4.50 -28.45
C ARG A 705 15.71 -4.44 -29.18
N LEU A 706 16.75 -3.90 -28.56
CA LEU A 706 18.06 -3.79 -29.19
C LEU A 706 18.97 -4.84 -28.56
N GLY A 707 19.65 -5.64 -29.38
CA GLY A 707 20.68 -6.57 -28.91
C GLY A 707 20.24 -8.02 -28.77
N ASN A 708 19.04 -8.39 -29.27
CA ASN A 708 18.50 -9.76 -29.30
C ASN A 708 18.56 -10.45 -27.93
N ARG A 709 17.95 -9.83 -26.91
CA ARG A 709 18.03 -10.33 -25.53
C ARG A 709 16.73 -10.20 -24.76
N LEU A 710 16.48 -11.20 -23.94
CA LEU A 710 15.61 -11.15 -22.77
C LEU A 710 16.48 -10.91 -21.53
N SER A 711 16.06 -10.05 -20.62
CA SER A 711 16.70 -9.89 -19.31
C SER A 711 15.78 -10.38 -18.22
N VAL A 712 16.34 -11.11 -17.25
CA VAL A 712 15.65 -11.54 -16.02
C VAL A 712 16.37 -10.91 -14.84
N LEU A 713 15.60 -10.33 -13.94
CA LEU A 713 16.05 -9.74 -12.69
C LEU A 713 15.31 -10.46 -11.56
N LEU A 714 16.01 -11.41 -10.92
CA LEU A 714 15.46 -12.07 -9.74
C LEU A 714 15.42 -11.09 -8.58
N SER A 715 14.32 -11.06 -7.85
CA SER A 715 14.16 -10.26 -6.65
C SER A 715 15.04 -10.84 -5.54
N GLU A 716 15.90 -10.00 -4.97
CA GLU A 716 16.71 -10.42 -3.83
C GLU A 716 15.84 -10.42 -2.59
N ALA A 717 15.83 -11.54 -1.86
CA ALA A 717 15.58 -11.48 -0.43
C ALA A 717 16.56 -10.48 0.16
N THR A 718 16.09 -9.37 0.72
CA THR A 718 16.93 -8.45 1.47
C THR A 718 17.73 -9.29 2.47
N ALA A 719 19.05 -9.37 2.28
CA ALA A 719 19.86 -10.40 2.93
C ALA A 719 19.54 -10.52 4.44
N PRO A 720 19.14 -11.70 4.95
CA PRO A 720 19.00 -11.88 6.38
C PRO A 720 20.39 -11.75 6.99
N ALA A 721 20.59 -10.70 7.79
CA ALA A 721 21.73 -10.64 8.68
C ALA A 721 21.45 -11.60 9.86
N ASP A 722 21.72 -12.89 9.65
CA ASP A 722 21.78 -13.94 10.67
C ASP A 722 20.55 -14.03 11.61
N THR A 723 19.36 -14.28 11.06
CA THR A 723 18.24 -14.89 11.79
C THR A 723 17.81 -16.19 11.09
N PRO A 724 17.67 -17.32 11.81
CA PRO A 724 17.29 -18.60 11.19
C PRO A 724 15.89 -18.51 10.58
N ILE A 725 15.76 -19.01 9.35
CA ILE A 725 14.51 -19.17 8.59
C ILE A 725 13.53 -20.00 9.45
N GLY A 726 12.38 -19.42 9.79
CA GLY A 726 11.29 -20.12 10.47
C GLY A 726 10.67 -21.20 9.60
N CYS A 727 10.09 -22.23 10.22
CA CYS A 727 9.53 -23.37 9.50
C CYS A 727 8.30 -22.96 8.66
N HIS A 728 8.13 -23.58 7.48
CA HIS A 728 7.04 -23.34 6.52
C HIS A 728 5.63 -23.28 7.14
N GLY A 729 4.61 -22.86 6.37
CA GLY A 729 3.21 -22.60 6.78
C GLY A 729 2.41 -23.72 7.47
N SER A 730 3.04 -24.83 7.85
CA SER A 730 2.51 -25.83 8.77
C SER A 730 2.81 -25.56 10.25
N ASP A 731 3.56 -24.51 10.59
CA ASP A 731 3.87 -24.09 11.97
C ASP A 731 2.85 -23.07 12.50
N LEU A 732 1.68 -23.59 12.88
CA LEU A 732 0.48 -22.81 13.21
C LEU A 732 0.22 -22.71 14.73
N GLY A 733 1.00 -23.43 15.55
CA GLY A 733 0.77 -23.58 16.99
C GLY A 733 2.05 -23.36 17.80
N PHE A 734 1.95 -22.61 18.90
CA PHE A 734 3.09 -22.43 19.79
C PHE A 734 3.54 -23.77 20.43
N PRO A 735 4.86 -24.08 20.50
CA PRO A 735 5.99 -23.20 20.16
C PRO A 735 6.34 -23.15 18.68
N TYR A 736 6.42 -21.92 18.15
CA TYR A 736 6.89 -21.64 16.80
C TYR A 736 8.35 -22.04 16.62
N ASP A 737 8.72 -22.30 15.37
CA ASP A 737 9.98 -22.85 14.88
C ASP A 737 10.18 -24.35 15.20
N THR A 738 9.09 -25.07 15.50
CA THR A 738 9.10 -26.53 15.67
C THR A 738 7.77 -27.15 15.27
N LEU A 739 7.78 -28.05 14.27
CA LEU A 739 6.59 -28.83 13.93
C LEU A 739 6.31 -29.90 14.99
N ASP A 740 5.21 -29.72 15.72
CA ASP A 740 4.72 -30.64 16.73
C ASP A 740 3.18 -30.83 16.67
N ILE A 741 2.62 -31.50 17.68
CA ILE A 741 1.19 -31.80 17.70
C ILE A 741 0.32 -30.57 17.94
N ALA A 742 0.86 -29.48 18.47
CA ALA A 742 0.18 -28.21 18.68
C ALA A 742 -0.17 -27.56 17.34
N ASP A 743 0.67 -27.71 16.31
CA ASP A 743 0.40 -27.22 14.95
C ASP A 743 -0.74 -27.95 14.28
N VAL A 744 -0.78 -29.28 14.43
CA VAL A 744 -1.89 -30.11 13.94
C VAL A 744 -3.19 -29.72 14.65
N VAL A 745 -3.12 -29.41 15.95
CA VAL A 745 -4.28 -28.95 16.72
C VAL A 745 -4.71 -27.55 16.29
N ALA A 746 -3.77 -26.64 16.01
CA ALA A 746 -4.03 -25.29 15.55
C ALA A 746 -4.66 -25.30 14.15
N PHE A 747 -4.08 -26.04 13.20
CA PHE A 747 -4.65 -26.24 11.87
C PHE A 747 -6.09 -26.75 11.94
N LEU A 748 -6.35 -27.80 12.72
CA LEU A 748 -7.71 -28.34 12.85
C LEU A 748 -8.70 -27.35 13.47
N GLN A 749 -8.25 -26.48 14.38
CA GLN A 749 -9.09 -25.43 14.96
C GLN A 749 -9.39 -24.30 13.96
N LEU A 750 -8.39 -23.89 13.18
CA LEU A 750 -8.53 -22.89 12.11
C LEU A 750 -9.41 -23.42 10.99
N PHE A 751 -9.21 -24.67 10.59
CA PHE A 751 -9.98 -25.36 9.56
C PHE A 751 -11.46 -25.55 9.97
N GLU A 752 -11.72 -25.96 11.23
CA GLU A 752 -13.10 -26.04 11.75
C GLU A 752 -13.76 -24.65 11.87
N ALA A 753 -12.97 -23.61 12.11
CA ALA A 753 -13.45 -22.24 12.27
C ALA A 753 -13.73 -21.51 10.95
N GLY A 754 -13.35 -22.06 9.80
CA GLY A 754 -13.45 -21.33 8.54
C GLY A 754 -12.39 -20.23 8.39
N ASN A 755 -11.25 -20.35 9.08
CA ASN A 755 -10.22 -19.31 9.07
C ASN A 755 -9.36 -19.44 7.77
N PRO A 756 -9.14 -18.33 7.03
CA PRO A 756 -8.24 -18.26 5.87
C PRO A 756 -6.82 -18.78 6.14
N ASP A 757 -6.31 -18.74 7.37
CA ASP A 757 -4.99 -19.30 7.73
C ASP A 757 -4.92 -20.83 7.54
N ALA A 758 -6.05 -21.50 7.38
CA ALA A 758 -6.13 -22.93 7.06
C ALA A 758 -6.34 -23.20 5.57
N ASP A 759 -6.45 -22.17 4.73
CA ASP A 759 -6.64 -22.22 3.28
C ASP A 759 -5.28 -22.10 2.60
N ILE A 760 -4.60 -23.24 2.47
CA ILE A 760 -3.19 -23.33 2.07
C ILE A 760 -3.00 -24.15 0.80
N ALA A 761 -4.08 -24.51 0.12
CA ALA A 761 -4.06 -25.17 -1.17
C ALA A 761 -5.16 -24.63 -2.09
N PRO A 762 -4.88 -24.50 -3.40
CA PRO A 762 -5.93 -24.17 -4.36
C PRO A 762 -7.07 -25.21 -4.37
N PRO A 763 -8.33 -24.79 -4.58
CA PRO A 763 -8.75 -23.41 -4.81
C PRO A 763 -8.86 -22.58 -3.52
N PHE A 764 -8.13 -21.45 -3.49
CA PHE A 764 -8.16 -20.51 -2.39
C PHE A 764 -9.52 -19.79 -2.27
N GLY A 765 -9.92 -19.46 -1.05
CA GLY A 765 -11.23 -18.95 -0.68
C GLY A 765 -12.24 -20.03 -0.26
N THR A 766 -11.85 -21.31 -0.29
CA THR A 766 -12.70 -22.42 0.13
C THR A 766 -11.92 -23.51 0.86
N LEU A 767 -12.13 -23.61 2.17
CA LEU A 767 -11.56 -24.71 2.95
C LEU A 767 -12.11 -26.08 2.51
N ASP A 768 -11.23 -26.91 1.96
CA ASP A 768 -11.55 -28.23 1.47
C ASP A 768 -10.49 -29.30 1.82
N VAL A 769 -10.56 -30.46 1.16
CA VAL A 769 -9.65 -31.56 1.50
C VAL A 769 -8.23 -31.33 0.96
N ALA A 770 -8.05 -30.45 -0.04
CA ALA A 770 -6.76 -30.07 -0.59
C ALA A 770 -5.92 -29.35 0.48
N ASP A 771 -6.51 -28.48 1.28
CA ASP A 771 -5.82 -27.80 2.39
C ASP A 771 -5.31 -28.78 3.44
N VAL A 772 -6.15 -29.76 3.79
CA VAL A 772 -5.77 -30.82 4.74
C VAL A 772 -4.63 -31.66 4.18
N VAL A 773 -4.64 -31.94 2.88
CA VAL A 773 -3.58 -32.69 2.21
C VAL A 773 -2.28 -31.88 2.14
N ALA A 774 -2.35 -30.59 1.78
CA ALA A 774 -1.21 -29.68 1.75
C ALA A 774 -0.60 -29.49 3.14
N PHE A 775 -1.42 -29.31 4.17
CA PHE A 775 -0.95 -29.25 5.57
C PHE A 775 -0.19 -30.51 5.95
N LEU A 776 -0.74 -31.69 5.63
CA LEU A 776 -0.08 -32.97 5.93
C LEU A 776 1.21 -33.20 5.13
N GLN A 777 1.30 -32.66 3.91
CA GLN A 777 2.51 -32.70 3.09
C GLN A 777 3.59 -31.81 3.68
N LEU A 778 3.28 -30.55 3.99
CA LEU A 778 4.18 -29.57 4.62
C LEU A 778 4.62 -30.02 6.02
N PHE A 779 3.69 -30.52 6.83
CA PHE A 779 4.01 -31.08 8.15
C PHE A 779 4.88 -32.33 8.04
N GLY A 780 4.67 -33.14 7.00
CA GLY A 780 5.41 -34.38 6.74
C GLY A 780 6.84 -34.16 6.24
N THR A 781 7.14 -33.01 5.62
CA THR A 781 8.49 -32.66 5.16
C THR A 781 9.42 -32.23 6.30
N GLY A 782 8.86 -31.81 7.44
CA GLY A 782 9.64 -31.30 8.58
C GLY A 782 10.13 -29.87 8.39
N CYS A 783 10.79 -29.32 9.41
CA CYS A 783 11.50 -28.04 9.30
C CYS A 783 12.84 -28.22 8.53
N PRO A 784 13.26 -27.24 7.70
CA PRO A 784 14.60 -27.20 7.11
C PRO A 784 15.75 -27.30 8.12
#